data_AF-A0AAQ3NX79-F1
#
_entry.id   AF-A0AAQ3NX79-F1
#
_cell.length_a   1.000
_cell.length_b   1.000
_cell.length_c   1.000
_cell.angle_alpha   90.00
_cell.angle_beta   90.00
_cell.angle_gamma   90.00
#
_symmetry.space_group_name_H-M   'P 1'
#
loop_
_entity.id
_entity.type
_entity.pdbx_description
1 polymer ?
#
loop_
_entity_poly.entity_id
_entity_poly.type
_entity_poly.pdbx_seq_one_letter_code
_entity_poly.pdbx_strand_id
1 'polypeptide(L)'
;MRTELVSQLLAMALFWLCLCNNLFLVSGLCLHDQRSLLLQLKNNLTFTIETSSKLKSWNPNNDCCGWIGVKCDKEGHVIALDLSGESITGGFGNSSSLFSLQHLHRLNFAYNDFNSVIPSAFKRLENLTYLNLSCAGFLGQIPIEISQMTRLVTLDLSSLLCSSGQELNLGNPNLRKLVQNLTSIRQLCLDGVSISAAGHEWSSALMSLHDLQEVRMSLCNLSGPLDPSLARRDNLSIIVLDWNDLSSAVPETFANFKMLTILSLSACQLTGTFPQKIFNIGTLSVVDLSFNINLQGLFPEFPPGSLHTLRVANTSFSGAVPHSIGNMRNLTELNFCSCRFNGTLPNSLSNLTELSYLDLSFNNFTGRIPSFNMAKKLTLLDLSYNGLSGSIPSSHFEGLNNLVTIDLSNNSISGSIPSSLFTLPHLRSIIFSHNHFAQLDEFTNVSFSKLDILHLSSNNLSGSFPTSVYQLSRLSVLELSSNKLNGTVHLNKLSELRNLTTLDLSYNNLSVDVNVANADPSCFPSIFDLRLASCNLKTFPAFLRNHSTISSLDLSDNHIQGIVPNWIWKLPNLAKLNISHNLLTHLEGPFQNFSSELEELDLHHNKLQGPIPFFPEKGFYLDFSDNRFNSVIPRDIGNYLSITYFFSLSNNTLSGTIPDSLCNSSNLGFLDLSNNNISGTIPSCLMKMSKTLELLNLRKNSLMGPVPDKFSAVCALRTLNLRQNKLDGKIPKSLSDCTSLEVLDLGKNKIMDVFPCLLRKISTLRVLVLRENNLHGHIGCANTTATWRVLQIVDLAFNNFRGKLPETFFTSWEAMMSEENQDESEEKKIRHKIYQYGHLYYEDSVTVTIKGQRMDLIKILTFFTSIDFSSNHFEGEIPNELFDFKALHTLNLSNNAFSGKIPQSIRNLKELESLDLSNNLLEGNIPTEIATLSFLSVLDLSFNHLVGKIPTGTQLQSFPASSFQGNDGLYGPPLTEELDGTEPGVLQEHQTTVSTIDWNFISVEVGLIFGHGMVFGPLLFWKQWRTCLLVYDYKAHFDSIDSRTSLDSRFSTWVVPPTSWDVQNLVQTRVIVYSLLVNDYKAHFHSRGTRTSAVVPYVLTGGFFS
;
A
#
# COMPACT_ATOMS: atom_id res chain seq x y z
N MET A 1 -55.73 -36.02 -18.71
CA MET A 1 -56.75 -37.06 -19.00
C MET A 1 -56.42 -38.14 -20.05
N ARG A 2 -55.39 -38.04 -20.92
CA ARG A 2 -54.92 -39.23 -21.70
C ARG A 2 -53.44 -39.60 -21.50
N THR A 3 -52.64 -38.71 -20.94
CA THR A 3 -51.21 -38.92 -20.64
C THR A 3 -50.97 -39.61 -19.29
N GLU A 4 -51.72 -39.24 -18.25
CA GLU A 4 -51.55 -39.80 -16.88
C GLU A 4 -51.81 -41.31 -16.82
N LEU A 5 -52.82 -41.81 -17.55
CA LEU A 5 -53.16 -43.23 -17.55
C LEU A 5 -52.05 -44.10 -18.17
N VAL A 6 -51.36 -43.58 -19.20
CA VAL A 6 -50.19 -44.25 -19.81
C VAL A 6 -49.01 -44.23 -18.82
N SER A 7 -48.79 -43.11 -18.11
CA SER A 7 -47.78 -43.03 -17.06
C SER A 7 -48.02 -44.03 -15.92
N GLN A 8 -49.26 -44.20 -15.49
CA GLN A 8 -49.62 -45.14 -14.42
C GLN A 8 -49.50 -46.61 -14.86
N LEU A 9 -49.84 -46.92 -16.11
CA LEU A 9 -49.65 -48.26 -16.67
C LEU A 9 -48.17 -48.60 -16.89
N LEU A 10 -47.34 -47.65 -17.34
CA LEU A 10 -45.89 -47.83 -17.40
C LEU A 10 -45.28 -48.02 -16.01
N ALA A 11 -45.74 -47.25 -15.02
CA ALA A 11 -45.29 -47.38 -13.63
C ALA A 11 -45.66 -48.75 -13.04
N MET A 12 -46.87 -49.27 -13.28
CA MET A 12 -47.24 -50.62 -12.85
C MET A 12 -46.45 -51.72 -13.59
N ALA A 13 -46.18 -51.56 -14.90
CA ALA A 13 -45.35 -52.51 -15.64
C ALA A 13 -43.90 -52.54 -15.12
N LEU A 14 -43.32 -51.36 -14.82
CA LEU A 14 -42.00 -51.26 -14.20
C LEU A 14 -41.99 -51.82 -12.77
N PHE A 15 -43.04 -51.58 -11.98
CA PHE A 15 -43.17 -52.13 -10.63
C PHE A 15 -43.26 -53.67 -10.64
N TRP A 16 -43.97 -54.25 -11.61
CA TRP A 16 -44.02 -55.71 -11.80
C TRP A 16 -42.71 -56.28 -12.36
N LEU A 17 -42.00 -55.57 -13.24
CA LEU A 17 -40.64 -55.95 -13.66
C LEU A 17 -39.63 -55.92 -12.49
N CYS A 18 -39.75 -54.97 -11.56
CA CYS A 18 -38.97 -54.96 -10.32
C CYS A 18 -39.33 -56.13 -9.39
N LEU A 19 -40.62 -56.48 -9.27
CA LEU A 19 -41.06 -57.63 -8.45
C LEU A 19 -40.64 -58.98 -9.05
N CYS A 20 -40.70 -59.15 -10.37
CA CYS A 20 -40.32 -60.38 -11.06
C CYS A 20 -38.80 -60.61 -11.12
N ASN A 21 -37.97 -59.59 -10.85
CA ASN A 21 -36.53 -59.75 -10.71
C ASN A 21 -36.08 -60.16 -9.28
N ASN A 22 -37.00 -60.41 -8.36
CA ASN A 22 -36.73 -61.20 -7.15
C ASN A 22 -36.60 -62.70 -7.45
N LEU A 23 -35.78 -63.04 -8.46
CA LEU A 23 -35.04 -64.28 -8.45
C LEU A 23 -34.12 -64.23 -7.23
N PHE A 24 -34.50 -64.93 -6.16
CA PHE A 24 -33.62 -65.16 -5.03
C PHE A 24 -32.35 -65.87 -5.52
N LEU A 25 -31.29 -65.09 -5.80
CA LEU A 25 -29.95 -65.63 -5.66
C LEU A 25 -29.82 -66.01 -4.19
N VAL A 26 -29.82 -67.31 -3.93
CA VAL A 26 -29.36 -67.87 -2.67
C VAL A 26 -27.89 -67.49 -2.55
N SER A 27 -27.62 -66.42 -1.81
CA SER A 27 -26.30 -66.21 -1.22
C SER A 27 -26.04 -67.39 -0.28
N GLY A 28 -24.91 -68.06 -0.44
CA GLY A 28 -24.50 -69.11 0.49
C GLY A 28 -24.47 -68.54 1.91
N LEU A 29 -25.01 -69.29 2.87
CA LEU A 29 -24.90 -68.95 4.28
C LEU A 29 -23.40 -68.83 4.63
N CYS A 30 -23.02 -67.79 5.36
CA CYS A 30 -21.63 -67.54 5.70
C CYS A 30 -21.00 -68.76 6.35
N LEU A 31 -19.89 -69.23 5.77
CA LEU A 31 -19.18 -70.39 6.31
C LEU A 31 -18.71 -70.09 7.74
N HIS A 32 -18.79 -71.12 8.61
CA HIS A 32 -18.65 -70.92 10.05
C HIS A 32 -17.27 -70.38 10.45
N ASP A 33 -16.23 -70.79 9.74
CA ASP A 33 -14.86 -70.29 9.86
C ASP A 33 -14.77 -68.80 9.48
N GLN A 34 -15.36 -68.39 8.36
CA GLN A 34 -15.37 -67.00 7.89
C GLN A 34 -16.04 -66.08 8.92
N ARG A 35 -17.21 -66.49 9.43
CA ARG A 35 -17.91 -65.80 10.53
C ARG A 35 -17.05 -65.70 11.79
N SER A 36 -16.34 -66.77 12.14
CA SER A 36 -15.45 -66.82 13.31
C SER A 36 -14.25 -65.87 13.17
N LEU A 37 -13.62 -65.84 11.99
CA LEU A 37 -12.49 -64.96 11.67
C LEU A 37 -12.88 -63.47 11.70
N LEU A 38 -14.09 -63.13 11.24
CA LEU A 38 -14.64 -61.78 11.32
C LEU A 38 -14.96 -61.36 12.77
N LEU A 39 -15.52 -62.25 13.60
CA LEU A 39 -15.74 -61.96 15.03
C LEU A 39 -14.41 -61.80 15.79
N GLN A 40 -13.42 -62.65 15.47
CA GLN A 40 -12.06 -62.52 16.02
C GLN A 40 -11.41 -61.20 15.57
N LEU A 41 -11.66 -60.74 14.34
CA LEU A 41 -11.18 -59.43 13.88
C LEU A 41 -11.85 -58.32 14.67
N LYS A 42 -13.18 -58.28 14.74
CA LYS A 42 -13.95 -57.29 15.51
C LYS A 42 -13.51 -57.18 16.97
N ASN A 43 -13.21 -58.31 17.62
CA ASN A 43 -12.76 -58.33 19.01
C ASN A 43 -11.32 -57.83 19.22
N ASN A 44 -10.52 -57.72 18.16
CA ASN A 44 -9.14 -57.22 18.18
C ASN A 44 -9.01 -55.75 17.72
N LEU A 45 -10.09 -55.14 17.24
CA LEU A 45 -10.12 -53.73 16.81
C LEU A 45 -10.56 -52.83 17.97
N THR A 46 -9.90 -51.69 18.16
CA THR A 46 -10.37 -50.68 19.13
C THR A 46 -11.27 -49.68 18.41
N PHE A 47 -12.52 -49.53 18.86
CA PHE A 47 -13.49 -48.60 18.26
C PHE A 47 -14.62 -48.29 19.25
N THR A 48 -15.35 -47.18 19.03
CA THR A 48 -16.49 -46.80 19.87
C THR A 48 -17.80 -47.41 19.34
N ILE A 49 -18.43 -48.28 20.12
CA ILE A 49 -19.67 -49.01 19.76
C ILE A 49 -20.86 -48.06 19.52
N GLU A 50 -20.87 -46.89 20.14
CA GLU A 50 -21.95 -45.91 19.98
C GLU A 50 -21.96 -45.27 18.59
N THR A 51 -20.78 -44.84 18.11
CA THR A 51 -20.56 -44.18 16.82
C THR A 51 -20.38 -45.15 15.64
N SER A 52 -19.98 -46.40 15.90
CA SER A 52 -19.86 -47.44 14.87
C SER A 52 -21.18 -47.67 14.13
N SER A 53 -21.12 -47.53 12.81
CA SER A 53 -22.22 -47.79 11.89
C SER A 53 -22.21 -49.24 11.37
N LYS A 54 -21.03 -49.87 11.27
CA LYS A 54 -20.82 -51.20 10.67
C LYS A 54 -20.62 -52.27 11.74
N LEU A 55 -19.53 -52.18 12.52
CA LEU A 55 -19.13 -53.21 13.49
C LEU A 55 -20.19 -53.43 14.59
N LYS A 56 -20.95 -52.41 14.96
CA LYS A 56 -22.11 -52.50 15.87
C LYS A 56 -23.14 -53.54 15.44
N SER A 57 -23.37 -53.70 14.13
CA SER A 57 -24.37 -54.63 13.58
C SER A 57 -23.95 -56.11 13.61
N TRP A 58 -22.65 -56.39 13.76
CA TRP A 58 -22.10 -57.75 13.65
C TRP A 58 -22.46 -58.59 14.88
N ASN A 59 -23.39 -59.54 14.71
CA ASN A 59 -23.96 -60.36 15.77
C ASN A 59 -23.77 -61.85 15.46
N PRO A 60 -23.16 -62.66 16.35
CA PRO A 60 -22.89 -64.08 16.12
C PRO A 60 -24.13 -64.95 15.84
N ASN A 61 -25.32 -64.50 16.25
CA ASN A 61 -26.58 -65.23 16.04
C ASN A 61 -27.13 -65.05 14.60
N ASN A 62 -26.63 -64.06 13.85
CA ASN A 62 -27.06 -63.77 12.49
C ASN A 62 -26.04 -64.29 11.47
N ASP A 63 -26.47 -64.40 10.21
CA ASP A 63 -25.59 -64.71 9.09
C ASP A 63 -24.59 -63.55 8.82
N CYS A 64 -23.32 -63.88 8.58
CA CYS A 64 -22.29 -62.85 8.38
C CYS A 64 -22.39 -62.15 7.02
N CYS A 65 -22.96 -62.82 6.01
CA CYS A 65 -23.17 -62.24 4.69
C CYS A 65 -24.23 -61.13 4.67
N GLY A 66 -25.01 -60.99 5.75
CA GLY A 66 -25.94 -59.89 6.01
C GLY A 66 -25.41 -58.79 6.93
N TRP A 67 -24.14 -58.84 7.36
CA TRP A 67 -23.55 -57.79 8.21
C TRP A 67 -23.15 -56.56 7.40
N ILE A 68 -23.36 -55.37 7.97
CA ILE A 68 -22.98 -54.11 7.30
C ILE A 68 -21.46 -54.08 7.15
N GLY A 69 -20.99 -53.85 5.92
CA GLY A 69 -19.56 -53.89 5.56
C GLY A 69 -19.04 -55.24 5.10
N VAL A 70 -19.85 -56.32 5.13
CA VAL A 70 -19.44 -57.66 4.66
C VAL A 70 -20.17 -58.00 3.36
N LYS A 71 -19.51 -58.71 2.45
CA LYS A 71 -20.15 -59.33 1.27
C LYS A 71 -19.55 -60.68 0.95
N CYS A 72 -20.41 -61.64 0.60
CA CYS A 72 -20.04 -63.00 0.23
C CYS A 72 -20.24 -63.31 -1.27
N ASP A 73 -19.70 -64.44 -1.71
CA ASP A 73 -20.03 -65.10 -2.98
C ASP A 73 -21.32 -65.96 -2.86
N LYS A 74 -21.54 -66.91 -3.78
CA LYS A 74 -22.72 -67.79 -3.76
C LYS A 74 -22.50 -69.03 -2.87
N GLU A 75 -21.25 -69.33 -2.57
CA GLU A 75 -20.77 -70.47 -1.84
C GLU A 75 -20.67 -70.18 -0.33
N GLY A 76 -20.60 -68.90 0.06
CA GLY A 76 -20.60 -68.42 1.45
C GLY A 76 -19.25 -67.89 1.95
N HIS A 77 -18.26 -67.72 1.07
CA HIS A 77 -16.96 -67.14 1.42
C HIS A 77 -17.02 -65.61 1.42
N VAL A 78 -16.24 -64.95 2.27
CA VAL A 78 -16.21 -63.48 2.37
C VAL A 78 -15.30 -62.91 1.27
N ILE A 79 -15.91 -62.19 0.32
CA ILE A 79 -15.22 -61.62 -0.85
C ILE A 79 -15.01 -60.10 -0.78
N ALA A 80 -15.73 -59.39 0.10
CA ALA A 80 -15.42 -58.00 0.40
C ALA A 80 -15.62 -57.67 1.88
N LEU A 81 -14.72 -56.81 2.38
CA LEU A 81 -14.80 -56.21 3.71
C LEU A 81 -14.57 -54.70 3.61
N ASP A 82 -15.54 -53.93 4.10
CA ASP A 82 -15.47 -52.48 4.20
C ASP A 82 -15.70 -52.05 5.65
N LEU A 83 -14.66 -51.48 6.25
CA LEU A 83 -14.64 -50.92 7.60
C LEU A 83 -14.18 -49.45 7.58
N SER A 84 -14.42 -48.74 6.48
CA SER A 84 -14.10 -47.32 6.36
C SER A 84 -14.96 -46.44 7.29
N GLY A 85 -14.41 -45.34 7.81
CA GLY A 85 -15.17 -44.35 8.59
C GLY A 85 -15.67 -44.82 9.96
N GLU A 86 -15.14 -45.92 10.51
CA GLU A 86 -15.59 -46.51 11.79
C GLU A 86 -14.80 -45.99 13.00
N SER A 87 -13.89 -45.04 12.81
CA SER A 87 -12.99 -44.47 13.84
C SER A 87 -12.18 -45.54 14.60
N ILE A 88 -11.69 -46.54 13.86
CA ILE A 88 -10.92 -47.66 14.40
C ILE A 88 -9.49 -47.22 14.73
N THR A 89 -9.00 -47.62 15.91
CA THR A 89 -7.67 -47.31 16.44
C THR A 89 -6.94 -48.56 16.95
N GLY A 90 -5.70 -48.39 17.40
CA GLY A 90 -4.91 -49.43 18.09
C GLY A 90 -4.13 -50.40 17.19
N GLY A 91 -4.33 -50.33 15.87
CA GLY A 91 -3.58 -51.10 14.89
C GLY A 91 -3.91 -52.59 14.86
N PHE A 92 -3.21 -53.34 14.00
CA PHE A 92 -3.20 -54.81 14.02
C PHE A 92 -1.92 -55.36 13.40
N GLY A 93 -1.43 -56.51 13.89
CA GLY A 93 -0.18 -57.13 13.43
C GLY A 93 -0.36 -58.21 12.36
N ASN A 94 0.77 -58.76 11.89
CA ASN A 94 0.87 -59.86 10.91
C ASN A 94 0.18 -61.18 11.32
N SER A 95 -0.35 -61.27 12.55
CA SER A 95 -1.13 -62.37 13.11
C SER A 95 -2.64 -62.14 13.11
N SER A 96 -3.13 -61.01 12.59
CA SER A 96 -4.56 -60.69 12.51
C SER A 96 -5.36 -61.74 11.72
N SER A 97 -6.55 -62.10 12.22
CA SER A 97 -7.48 -63.06 11.57
C SER A 97 -7.96 -62.59 10.19
N LEU A 98 -7.87 -61.29 9.91
CA LEU A 98 -8.04 -60.70 8.58
C LEU A 98 -7.27 -61.48 7.49
N PHE A 99 -6.02 -61.85 7.78
CA PHE A 99 -5.13 -62.48 6.78
C PHE A 99 -5.43 -63.97 6.54
N SER A 100 -6.45 -64.52 7.19
CA SER A 100 -7.00 -65.86 6.93
C SER A 100 -8.22 -65.83 6.01
N LEU A 101 -8.79 -64.65 5.70
CA LEU A 101 -9.92 -64.47 4.79
C LEU A 101 -9.45 -64.51 3.32
N GLN A 102 -8.93 -65.66 2.88
CA GLN A 102 -8.23 -65.83 1.60
C GLN A 102 -9.09 -65.53 0.35
N HIS A 103 -10.42 -65.48 0.49
CA HIS A 103 -11.37 -65.19 -0.60
C HIS A 103 -11.61 -63.69 -0.82
N LEU A 104 -11.01 -62.80 -0.02
CA LEU A 104 -11.17 -61.36 -0.17
C LEU A 104 -10.66 -60.84 -1.53
N HIS A 105 -11.58 -60.22 -2.27
CA HIS A 105 -11.33 -59.50 -3.53
C HIS A 105 -11.32 -57.98 -3.35
N ARG A 106 -12.02 -57.44 -2.32
CA ARG A 106 -11.97 -56.02 -1.95
C ARG A 106 -11.80 -55.81 -0.45
N LEU A 107 -10.96 -54.84 -0.08
CA LEU A 107 -10.73 -54.45 1.31
C LEU A 107 -10.63 -52.93 1.41
N ASN A 108 -11.46 -52.33 2.27
CA ASN A 108 -11.51 -50.89 2.50
C ASN A 108 -11.42 -50.58 3.99
N PHE A 109 -10.38 -49.84 4.37
CA PHE A 109 -10.12 -49.34 5.73
C PHE A 109 -10.03 -47.81 5.79
N ALA A 110 -10.48 -47.09 4.75
CA ALA A 110 -10.30 -45.65 4.64
C ALA A 110 -10.91 -44.85 5.82
N TYR A 111 -10.37 -43.67 6.13
CA TYR A 111 -10.90 -42.78 7.18
C TYR A 111 -11.01 -43.47 8.56
N ASN A 112 -9.85 -43.87 9.10
CA ASN A 112 -9.66 -44.47 10.43
C ASN A 112 -8.33 -43.95 11.02
N ASP A 113 -7.95 -44.37 12.24
CA ASP A 113 -6.68 -43.95 12.87
C ASP A 113 -5.93 -45.15 13.49
N PHE A 114 -5.47 -46.07 12.65
CA PHE A 114 -4.81 -47.30 13.08
C PHE A 114 -3.47 -47.07 13.80
N ASN A 115 -2.87 -45.87 13.71
CA ASN A 115 -1.65 -45.43 14.40
C ASN A 115 -0.57 -46.52 14.50
N SER A 116 -0.22 -47.12 13.36
CA SER A 116 0.66 -48.29 13.27
C SER A 116 1.26 -48.47 11.87
N VAL A 117 2.23 -49.36 11.71
CA VAL A 117 2.79 -49.69 10.39
C VAL A 117 1.85 -50.61 9.61
N ILE A 118 1.80 -50.46 8.28
CA ILE A 118 1.04 -51.38 7.41
C ILE A 118 1.62 -52.81 7.57
N PRO A 119 0.83 -53.85 7.90
CA PRO A 119 1.38 -55.19 8.12
C PRO A 119 1.77 -55.89 6.81
N SER A 120 3.01 -56.38 6.73
CA SER A 120 3.52 -57.12 5.56
C SER A 120 2.76 -58.42 5.22
N ALA A 121 1.89 -58.90 6.12
CA ALA A 121 0.98 -60.02 5.88
C ALA A 121 -0.16 -59.74 4.87
N PHE A 122 -0.38 -58.49 4.43
CA PHE A 122 -1.35 -58.17 3.35
C PHE A 122 -1.17 -59.04 2.10
N LYS A 123 0.07 -59.45 1.76
CA LYS A 123 0.35 -60.37 0.64
C LYS A 123 -0.34 -61.74 0.69
N ARG A 124 -0.85 -62.16 1.85
CA ARG A 124 -1.61 -63.43 1.99
C ARG A 124 -3.01 -63.35 1.38
N LEU A 125 -3.50 -62.15 1.07
CA LEU A 125 -4.77 -61.92 0.38
C LEU A 125 -4.56 -61.96 -1.14
N GLU A 126 -4.15 -63.12 -1.66
CA GLU A 126 -3.72 -63.29 -3.07
C GLU A 126 -4.83 -63.01 -4.11
N ASN A 127 -6.10 -63.05 -3.70
CA ASN A 127 -7.25 -62.74 -4.55
C ASN A 127 -7.61 -61.24 -4.58
N LEU A 128 -6.90 -60.38 -3.84
CA LEU A 128 -7.29 -58.98 -3.66
C LEU A 128 -7.09 -58.14 -4.93
N THR A 129 -8.15 -57.44 -5.34
CA THR A 129 -8.20 -56.56 -6.52
C THR A 129 -8.36 -55.08 -6.18
N TYR A 130 -8.84 -54.77 -4.97
CA TYR A 130 -9.03 -53.42 -4.45
C TYR A 130 -8.52 -53.36 -3.02
N LEU A 131 -7.54 -52.50 -2.77
CA LEU A 131 -7.03 -52.18 -1.45
C LEU A 131 -7.07 -50.66 -1.25
N ASN A 132 -7.87 -50.20 -0.29
CA ASN A 132 -7.90 -48.81 0.13
C ASN A 132 -7.59 -48.69 1.62
N LEU A 133 -6.47 -48.02 1.94
CA LEU A 133 -6.00 -47.67 3.28
C LEU A 133 -5.87 -46.14 3.45
N SER A 134 -6.56 -45.36 2.61
CA SER A 134 -6.43 -43.90 2.58
C SER A 134 -6.97 -43.23 3.84
N CYS A 135 -6.24 -42.25 4.36
CA CYS A 135 -6.60 -41.53 5.58
C CYS A 135 -6.89 -42.48 6.77
N ALA A 136 -6.16 -43.59 6.85
CA ALA A 136 -6.38 -44.65 7.86
C ALA A 136 -5.35 -44.61 9.03
N GLY A 137 -4.54 -43.57 9.14
CA GLY A 137 -3.56 -43.41 10.23
C GLY A 137 -2.42 -44.43 10.24
N PHE A 138 -2.13 -45.10 9.12
CA PHE A 138 -0.91 -45.91 9.00
C PHE A 138 0.33 -45.01 8.85
N LEU A 139 1.47 -45.45 9.38
CA LEU A 139 2.71 -44.67 9.48
C LEU A 139 3.92 -45.44 8.94
N GLY A 140 4.97 -44.72 8.51
CA GLY A 140 6.28 -45.30 8.21
C GLY A 140 6.43 -45.91 6.81
N GLN A 141 7.45 -46.75 6.63
CA GLN A 141 7.82 -47.33 5.33
C GLN A 141 6.74 -48.32 4.84
N ILE A 142 6.24 -48.10 3.63
CA ILE A 142 5.29 -48.99 2.95
C ILE A 142 5.95 -50.36 2.69
N PRO A 143 5.35 -51.50 3.12
CA PRO A 143 5.93 -52.82 2.93
C PRO A 143 6.05 -53.23 1.47
N ILE A 144 7.21 -53.73 1.08
CA ILE A 144 7.45 -54.23 -0.28
C ILE A 144 6.63 -55.47 -0.61
N GLU A 145 6.15 -56.19 0.39
CA GLU A 145 5.17 -57.26 0.24
C GLU A 145 3.93 -56.90 -0.57
N ILE A 146 3.53 -55.62 -0.59
CA ILE A 146 2.40 -55.17 -1.41
C ILE A 146 2.70 -55.37 -2.91
N SER A 147 3.96 -55.28 -3.35
CA SER A 147 4.36 -55.58 -4.74
C SER A 147 4.09 -57.04 -5.17
N GLN A 148 3.85 -57.94 -4.22
CA GLN A 148 3.56 -59.35 -4.49
C GLN A 148 2.06 -59.58 -4.79
N MET A 149 1.21 -58.56 -4.58
CA MET A 149 -0.24 -58.61 -4.77
C MET A 149 -0.63 -58.28 -6.22
N THR A 150 -0.12 -59.08 -7.17
CA THR A 150 -0.17 -58.83 -8.63
C THR A 150 -1.57 -58.71 -9.25
N ARG A 151 -2.63 -59.08 -8.51
CA ARG A 151 -4.04 -58.93 -8.91
C ARG A 151 -4.66 -57.57 -8.56
N LEU A 152 -3.96 -56.69 -7.84
CA LEU A 152 -4.47 -55.36 -7.51
C LEU A 152 -4.73 -54.52 -8.77
N VAL A 153 -5.93 -53.93 -8.82
CA VAL A 153 -6.42 -53.02 -9.86
C VAL A 153 -6.55 -51.59 -9.31
N THR A 154 -6.96 -51.47 -8.05
CA THR A 154 -6.95 -50.20 -7.29
C THR A 154 -6.06 -50.36 -6.06
N LEU A 155 -5.08 -49.48 -5.90
CA LEU A 155 -4.28 -49.32 -4.70
C LEU A 155 -4.33 -47.85 -4.26
N ASP A 156 -4.89 -47.60 -3.08
CA ASP A 156 -4.98 -46.27 -2.48
C ASP A 156 -4.38 -46.30 -1.06
N LEU A 157 -3.32 -45.52 -0.87
CA LEU A 157 -2.55 -45.41 0.38
C LEU A 157 -2.43 -43.93 0.84
N SER A 158 -3.29 -43.06 0.31
CA SER A 158 -3.18 -41.60 0.45
C SER A 158 -3.35 -41.11 1.90
N SER A 159 -2.59 -40.10 2.32
CA SER A 159 -2.53 -39.55 3.69
C SER A 159 -2.81 -38.04 3.80
N LEU A 160 -3.05 -37.35 2.68
CA LEU A 160 -3.15 -35.88 2.53
C LEU A 160 -4.10 -35.10 3.49
N LEU A 161 -4.94 -35.78 4.29
CA LEU A 161 -5.96 -35.16 5.15
C LEU A 161 -5.92 -35.64 6.63
N CYS A 162 -4.85 -36.32 7.06
CA CYS A 162 -4.73 -36.87 8.43
C CYS A 162 -3.65 -36.17 9.26
N SER A 163 -4.05 -35.51 10.34
CA SER A 163 -3.21 -34.65 11.19
C SER A 163 -2.23 -35.38 12.14
N SER A 164 -1.84 -36.63 11.85
CA SER A 164 -1.21 -37.56 12.82
C SER A 164 0.32 -37.59 12.86
N GLY A 165 1.00 -36.52 12.43
CA GLY A 165 2.36 -36.16 12.88
C GLY A 165 3.55 -37.01 12.41
N GLN A 166 3.33 -38.14 11.73
CA GLN A 166 4.36 -38.91 11.02
C GLN A 166 3.84 -39.36 9.65
N GLU A 167 4.70 -39.36 8.64
CA GLU A 167 4.31 -39.64 7.25
C GLU A 167 4.48 -41.12 6.88
N LEU A 168 3.56 -41.61 6.03
CA LEU A 168 3.81 -42.79 5.20
C LEU A 168 4.93 -42.48 4.21
N ASN A 169 5.87 -43.41 4.02
CA ASN A 169 7.01 -43.18 3.14
C ASN A 169 7.39 -44.38 2.26
N LEU A 170 8.06 -44.05 1.15
CA LEU A 170 8.67 -44.97 0.18
C LEU A 170 10.14 -44.59 0.00
N GLY A 171 10.95 -44.93 1.01
CA GLY A 171 12.40 -44.76 1.02
C GLY A 171 13.11 -45.85 0.24
N ASN A 172 13.71 -46.80 0.95
CA ASN A 172 14.27 -48.02 0.36
C ASN A 172 13.71 -49.24 1.12
N PRO A 173 12.89 -50.09 0.49
CA PRO A 173 12.56 -50.14 -0.94
C PRO A 173 11.67 -48.98 -1.44
N ASN A 174 11.96 -48.51 -2.66
CA ASN A 174 11.35 -47.33 -3.28
C ASN A 174 10.15 -47.67 -4.18
N LEU A 175 9.49 -46.63 -4.71
CA LEU A 175 8.33 -46.73 -5.61
C LEU A 175 8.56 -47.71 -6.77
N ARG A 176 9.73 -47.69 -7.43
CA ARG A 176 10.05 -48.60 -8.55
C ARG A 176 9.93 -50.07 -8.15
N LYS A 177 10.45 -50.45 -6.97
CA LYS A 177 10.31 -51.83 -6.46
C LYS A 177 8.86 -52.16 -6.12
N LEU A 178 8.08 -51.20 -5.60
CA LEU A 178 6.66 -51.40 -5.29
C LEU A 178 5.84 -51.70 -6.55
N VAL A 179 5.98 -50.90 -7.61
CA VAL A 179 5.12 -50.97 -8.81
C VAL A 179 5.61 -51.96 -9.87
N GLN A 180 6.82 -52.54 -9.74
CA GLN A 180 7.45 -53.38 -10.76
C GLN A 180 6.59 -54.56 -11.22
N ASN A 181 5.88 -55.21 -10.29
CA ASN A 181 5.09 -56.42 -10.55
C ASN A 181 3.57 -56.18 -10.57
N LEU A 182 3.13 -54.95 -10.29
CA LEU A 182 1.70 -54.61 -10.14
C LEU A 182 1.04 -54.22 -11.48
N THR A 183 1.32 -54.97 -12.53
CA THR A 183 0.97 -54.64 -13.93
C THR A 183 -0.53 -54.41 -14.18
N SER A 184 -1.38 -54.98 -13.32
CA SER A 184 -2.84 -54.92 -13.35
C SER A 184 -3.44 -53.61 -12.80
N ILE A 185 -2.62 -52.74 -12.19
CA ILE A 185 -3.07 -51.49 -11.58
C ILE A 185 -3.63 -50.52 -12.64
N ARG A 186 -4.84 -50.03 -12.36
CA ARG A 186 -5.54 -48.97 -13.10
C ARG A 186 -5.59 -47.67 -12.31
N GLN A 187 -5.73 -47.75 -10.99
CA GLN A 187 -5.77 -46.59 -10.10
C GLN A 187 -4.67 -46.72 -9.04
N LEU A 188 -3.77 -45.73 -8.99
CA LEU A 188 -2.71 -45.61 -7.99
C LEU A 188 -2.82 -44.25 -7.30
N CYS A 189 -3.26 -44.26 -6.05
CA CYS A 189 -3.41 -43.05 -5.24
C CYS A 189 -2.45 -43.11 -4.04
N LEU A 190 -1.56 -42.12 -3.96
CA LEU A 190 -0.49 -42.02 -2.97
C LEU A 190 -0.40 -40.59 -2.38
N ASP A 191 -1.46 -39.77 -2.51
CA ASP A 191 -1.41 -38.34 -2.14
C ASP A 191 -0.99 -38.15 -0.67
N GLY A 192 0.12 -37.45 -0.42
CA GLY A 192 0.68 -37.23 0.91
C GLY A 192 1.63 -38.34 1.40
N VAL A 193 2.02 -39.30 0.56
CA VAL A 193 3.06 -40.30 0.85
C VAL A 193 4.43 -39.74 0.44
N SER A 194 5.37 -39.70 1.38
CA SER A 194 6.73 -39.17 1.18
C SER A 194 7.59 -40.14 0.35
N ILE A 195 7.85 -39.83 -0.93
CA ILE A 195 8.52 -40.73 -1.88
C ILE A 195 9.97 -40.29 -2.12
N SER A 196 10.94 -41.15 -1.78
CA SER A 196 12.36 -40.94 -2.11
C SER A 196 12.65 -41.37 -3.56
N ALA A 197 12.42 -40.47 -4.52
CA ALA A 197 12.77 -40.66 -5.93
C ALA A 197 13.22 -39.34 -6.58
N ALA A 198 14.40 -39.33 -7.19
CA ALA A 198 15.01 -38.11 -7.72
C ALA A 198 14.66 -37.90 -9.21
N GLY A 199 14.10 -36.73 -9.53
CA GLY A 199 13.70 -36.35 -10.89
C GLY A 199 12.83 -37.41 -11.58
N HIS A 200 13.17 -37.75 -12.82
CA HIS A 200 12.39 -38.71 -13.62
C HIS A 200 12.36 -40.16 -13.09
N GLU A 201 12.98 -40.48 -11.94
CA GLU A 201 12.97 -41.83 -11.36
C GLU A 201 11.57 -42.35 -11.02
N TRP A 202 10.66 -41.49 -10.53
CA TRP A 202 9.30 -41.89 -10.17
C TRP A 202 8.40 -42.02 -11.41
N SER A 203 8.48 -41.06 -12.35
CA SER A 203 7.66 -41.05 -13.56
C SER A 203 8.04 -42.21 -14.50
N SER A 204 9.33 -42.52 -14.61
CA SER A 204 9.82 -43.72 -15.30
C SER A 204 9.64 -45.03 -14.50
N ALA A 205 9.27 -44.98 -13.22
CA ALA A 205 8.87 -46.17 -12.46
C ALA A 205 7.45 -46.62 -12.80
N LEU A 206 6.52 -45.67 -13.02
CA LEU A 206 5.13 -45.95 -13.46
C LEU A 206 5.06 -46.69 -14.81
N MET A 207 6.16 -46.77 -15.55
CA MET A 207 6.20 -47.43 -16.87
C MET A 207 6.03 -48.97 -16.82
N SER A 208 6.07 -49.62 -15.66
CA SER A 208 5.62 -51.03 -15.51
C SER A 208 4.09 -51.18 -15.49
N LEU A 209 3.34 -50.10 -15.26
CA LEU A 209 1.88 -50.14 -15.09
C LEU A 209 1.21 -49.97 -16.45
N HIS A 210 0.95 -51.08 -17.13
CA HIS A 210 0.42 -51.09 -18.50
C HIS A 210 -1.05 -50.72 -18.58
N ASP A 211 -1.84 -51.08 -17.56
CA ASP A 211 -3.26 -50.80 -17.48
C ASP A 211 -3.60 -49.42 -16.84
N LEU A 212 -2.60 -48.62 -16.46
CA LEU A 212 -2.79 -47.39 -15.65
C LEU A 212 -3.73 -46.36 -16.31
N GLN A 213 -4.73 -45.92 -15.54
CA GLN A 213 -5.77 -44.96 -15.91
C GLN A 213 -5.74 -43.71 -15.03
N GLU A 214 -5.48 -43.86 -13.73
CA GLU A 214 -5.44 -42.76 -12.76
C GLU A 214 -4.18 -42.85 -11.90
N VAL A 215 -3.46 -41.72 -11.83
CA VAL A 215 -2.34 -41.53 -10.90
C VAL A 215 -2.55 -40.26 -10.08
N ARG A 216 -2.47 -40.40 -8.75
CA ARG A 216 -2.51 -39.29 -7.80
C ARG A 216 -1.32 -39.40 -6.85
N MET A 217 -0.46 -38.38 -6.86
CA MET A 217 0.78 -38.34 -6.08
C MET A 217 1.08 -36.90 -5.63
N SER A 218 0.05 -36.22 -5.13
CA SER A 218 0.13 -34.84 -4.62
C SER A 218 0.88 -34.80 -3.29
N LEU A 219 1.67 -33.75 -3.02
CA LEU A 219 2.47 -33.60 -1.79
C LEU A 219 3.32 -34.85 -1.47
N CYS A 220 3.96 -35.43 -2.49
CA CYS A 220 4.73 -36.68 -2.38
C CYS A 220 6.25 -36.46 -2.31
N ASN A 221 6.71 -35.22 -2.19
CA ASN A 221 8.13 -34.82 -2.29
C ASN A 221 8.79 -35.23 -3.63
N LEU A 222 8.00 -35.24 -4.72
CA LEU A 222 8.49 -35.55 -6.06
C LEU A 222 9.29 -34.39 -6.65
N SER A 223 10.31 -34.71 -7.44
CA SER A 223 11.09 -33.76 -8.22
C SER A 223 11.02 -34.06 -9.72
N GLY A 224 11.30 -33.06 -10.57
CA GLY A 224 11.26 -33.19 -12.03
C GLY A 224 12.62 -33.48 -12.69
N PRO A 225 12.66 -33.70 -14.01
CA PRO A 225 11.57 -33.49 -14.96
C PRO A 225 10.52 -34.60 -15.02
N LEU A 226 9.34 -34.26 -15.54
CA LEU A 226 8.31 -35.20 -15.99
C LEU A 226 8.83 -36.02 -17.19
N ASP A 227 8.76 -37.35 -17.13
CA ASP A 227 9.18 -38.22 -18.24
C ASP A 227 8.24 -38.04 -19.46
N PRO A 228 8.74 -37.59 -20.64
CA PRO A 228 7.94 -37.39 -21.85
C PRO A 228 7.28 -38.66 -22.39
N SER A 229 7.73 -39.85 -21.95
CA SER A 229 7.22 -41.15 -22.39
C SER A 229 5.93 -41.58 -21.65
N LEU A 230 5.53 -40.89 -20.58
CA LEU A 230 4.20 -41.06 -19.97
C LEU A 230 3.08 -40.90 -21.01
N ALA A 231 3.23 -39.97 -21.95
CA ALA A 231 2.31 -39.72 -23.06
C ALA A 231 2.16 -40.88 -24.07
N ARG A 232 2.86 -42.00 -23.89
CA ARG A 232 2.65 -43.26 -24.63
C ARG A 232 1.57 -44.16 -24.00
N ARG A 233 1.00 -43.78 -22.85
CA ARG A 233 -0.06 -44.53 -22.16
C ARG A 233 -1.42 -44.15 -22.73
N ASP A 234 -1.92 -44.95 -23.66
CA ASP A 234 -3.23 -44.73 -24.31
C ASP A 234 -4.41 -44.68 -23.33
N ASN A 235 -4.31 -45.39 -22.20
CA ASN A 235 -5.37 -45.51 -21.19
C ASN A 235 -5.36 -44.39 -20.11
N LEU A 236 -4.29 -43.60 -20.01
CA LEU A 236 -4.12 -42.67 -18.87
C LEU A 236 -5.08 -41.48 -19.00
N SER A 237 -5.98 -41.33 -18.03
CA SER A 237 -7.06 -40.34 -18.04
C SER A 237 -6.97 -39.30 -16.93
N ILE A 238 -6.41 -39.64 -15.77
CA ILE A 238 -6.29 -38.73 -14.62
C ILE A 238 -4.83 -38.65 -14.17
N ILE A 239 -4.28 -37.43 -14.16
CA ILE A 239 -2.96 -37.09 -13.62
C ILE A 239 -3.16 -35.97 -12.60
N VAL A 240 -2.86 -36.24 -11.32
CA VAL A 240 -2.89 -35.26 -10.23
C VAL A 240 -1.58 -35.35 -9.45
N LEU A 241 -0.79 -34.27 -9.49
CA LEU A 241 0.58 -34.23 -8.94
C LEU A 241 0.84 -32.96 -8.12
N ASP A 242 -0.23 -32.34 -7.59
CA ASP A 242 -0.17 -31.01 -6.99
C ASP A 242 0.80 -30.93 -5.79
N TRP A 243 1.34 -29.75 -5.49
CA TRP A 243 2.23 -29.50 -4.34
C TRP A 243 3.51 -30.37 -4.32
N ASN A 244 4.18 -30.54 -5.46
CA ASN A 244 5.49 -31.21 -5.59
C ASN A 244 6.52 -30.27 -6.24
N ASP A 245 7.79 -30.29 -5.82
CA ASP A 245 8.83 -29.44 -6.42
C ASP A 245 9.35 -30.00 -7.76
N LEU A 246 8.49 -29.98 -8.78
CA LEU A 246 8.84 -30.47 -10.11
C LEU A 246 9.86 -29.56 -10.81
N SER A 247 9.92 -28.26 -10.50
CA SER A 247 10.96 -27.31 -10.93
C SER A 247 11.37 -27.41 -12.42
N SER A 248 10.42 -27.70 -13.32
CA SER A 248 10.69 -28.08 -14.72
C SER A 248 9.55 -27.75 -15.67
N ALA A 249 9.79 -27.90 -16.98
CA ALA A 249 8.80 -27.65 -18.03
C ALA A 249 7.93 -28.88 -18.33
N VAL A 250 6.67 -28.65 -18.67
CA VAL A 250 5.72 -29.69 -19.08
C VAL A 250 6.06 -30.19 -20.49
N PRO A 251 6.24 -31.50 -20.73
CA PRO A 251 6.61 -32.02 -22.05
C PRO A 251 5.52 -31.79 -23.12
N GLU A 252 5.89 -31.29 -24.30
CA GLU A 252 4.96 -31.14 -25.44
C GLU A 252 4.32 -32.48 -25.85
N THR A 253 4.99 -33.61 -25.59
CA THR A 253 4.44 -34.94 -25.87
C THR A 253 3.13 -35.22 -25.13
N PHE A 254 2.82 -34.53 -24.02
CA PHE A 254 1.57 -34.69 -23.29
C PHE A 254 0.34 -34.32 -24.14
N ALA A 255 0.51 -33.55 -25.22
CA ALA A 255 -0.55 -33.32 -26.21
C ALA A 255 -1.01 -34.60 -26.95
N ASN A 256 -0.30 -35.72 -26.82
CA ASN A 256 -0.64 -37.00 -27.46
C ASN A 256 -1.53 -37.93 -26.60
N PHE A 257 -1.86 -37.56 -25.35
CA PHE A 257 -2.75 -38.40 -24.53
C PHE A 257 -4.16 -38.48 -25.15
N LYS A 258 -4.65 -39.70 -25.36
CA LYS A 258 -5.93 -39.97 -26.05
C LYS A 258 -7.16 -39.96 -25.14
N MET A 259 -6.96 -40.14 -23.83
CA MET A 259 -8.05 -40.30 -22.84
C MET A 259 -7.94 -39.36 -21.64
N LEU A 260 -7.02 -38.38 -21.67
CA LEU A 260 -6.80 -37.43 -20.57
C LEU A 260 -8.04 -36.57 -20.34
N THR A 261 -8.63 -36.68 -19.14
CA THR A 261 -9.78 -35.90 -18.68
C THR A 261 -9.38 -34.92 -17.58
N ILE A 262 -8.38 -35.24 -16.75
CA ILE A 262 -7.89 -34.38 -15.67
C ILE A 262 -6.37 -34.26 -15.75
N LEU A 263 -5.88 -33.02 -15.80
CA LEU A 263 -4.48 -32.67 -15.61
C LEU A 263 -4.35 -31.60 -14.51
N SER A 264 -3.89 -32.01 -13.33
CA SER A 264 -3.65 -31.13 -12.19
C SER A 264 -2.17 -31.16 -11.83
N LEU A 265 -1.52 -30.00 -11.99
CA LEU A 265 -0.10 -29.73 -11.71
C LEU A 265 0.04 -28.42 -10.90
N SER A 266 -0.87 -28.21 -9.94
CA SER A 266 -0.96 -26.99 -9.14
C SER A 266 0.15 -26.92 -8.10
N ALA A 267 0.69 -25.73 -7.84
CA ALA A 267 1.82 -25.49 -6.91
C ALA A 267 3.06 -26.37 -7.18
N CYS A 268 3.37 -26.65 -8.45
CA CYS A 268 4.41 -27.61 -8.86
C CYS A 268 5.79 -26.99 -9.19
N GLN A 269 6.00 -25.70 -8.93
CA GLN A 269 7.18 -24.91 -9.35
C GLN A 269 7.52 -25.02 -10.85
N LEU A 270 6.51 -25.24 -11.71
CA LEU A 270 6.73 -25.41 -13.14
C LEU A 270 7.35 -24.16 -13.79
N THR A 271 8.17 -24.40 -14.81
CA THR A 271 8.95 -23.37 -15.53
C THR A 271 8.82 -23.50 -17.04
N GLY A 272 9.30 -22.49 -17.78
CA GLY A 272 9.22 -22.47 -19.25
C GLY A 272 7.80 -22.18 -19.75
N THR A 273 7.47 -22.61 -20.96
CA THR A 273 6.18 -22.34 -21.61
C THR A 273 5.31 -23.60 -21.64
N PHE A 274 4.05 -23.49 -21.19
CA PHE A 274 3.10 -24.59 -21.23
C PHE A 274 2.70 -24.96 -22.67
N PRO A 275 2.73 -26.24 -23.09
CA PRO A 275 2.43 -26.63 -24.46
C PRO A 275 0.95 -26.41 -24.85
N GLN A 276 0.68 -25.38 -25.66
CA GLN A 276 -0.67 -24.98 -26.10
C GLN A 276 -1.54 -26.15 -26.61
N LYS A 277 -0.93 -27.12 -27.32
CA LYS A 277 -1.62 -28.27 -27.91
C LYS A 277 -2.35 -29.15 -26.89
N ILE A 278 -1.97 -29.10 -25.61
CA ILE A 278 -2.64 -29.84 -24.53
C ILE A 278 -4.08 -29.34 -24.33
N PHE A 279 -4.36 -28.04 -24.51
CA PHE A 279 -5.72 -27.49 -24.44
C PHE A 279 -6.64 -27.97 -25.57
N ASN A 280 -6.09 -28.59 -26.62
CA ASN A 280 -6.85 -29.12 -27.76
C ASN A 280 -7.18 -30.63 -27.61
N ILE A 281 -6.83 -31.26 -26.48
CA ILE A 281 -7.21 -32.65 -26.18
C ILE A 281 -8.73 -32.71 -25.97
N GLY A 282 -9.46 -33.29 -26.92
CA GLY A 282 -10.93 -33.28 -26.95
C GLY A 282 -11.64 -34.08 -25.84
N THR A 283 -10.91 -34.78 -24.98
CA THR A 283 -11.43 -35.46 -23.77
C THR A 283 -11.22 -34.65 -22.48
N LEU A 284 -10.46 -33.56 -22.54
CA LEU A 284 -10.00 -32.82 -21.37
C LEU A 284 -11.17 -32.09 -20.70
N SER A 285 -11.29 -32.25 -19.38
CA SER A 285 -12.42 -31.77 -18.58
C SER A 285 -11.96 -30.83 -17.45
N VAL A 286 -10.78 -31.08 -16.87
CA VAL A 286 -10.17 -30.24 -15.83
C VAL A 286 -8.71 -30.00 -16.19
N VAL A 287 -8.31 -28.73 -16.16
CA VAL A 287 -6.91 -28.29 -16.17
C VAL A 287 -6.70 -27.35 -14.99
N ASP A 288 -5.79 -27.72 -14.09
CA ASP A 288 -5.31 -26.84 -13.02
C ASP A 288 -3.78 -26.76 -13.06
N LEU A 289 -3.28 -25.55 -13.36
CA LEU A 289 -1.85 -25.22 -13.43
C LEU A 289 -1.50 -24.13 -12.43
N SER A 290 -2.34 -23.90 -11.42
CA SER A 290 -2.26 -22.72 -10.56
C SER A 290 -1.01 -22.70 -9.67
N PHE A 291 -0.65 -21.54 -9.13
CA PHE A 291 0.50 -21.34 -8.23
C PHE A 291 1.87 -21.74 -8.81
N ASN A 292 1.99 -21.79 -10.14
CA ASN A 292 3.25 -21.95 -10.85
C ASN A 292 3.74 -20.60 -11.39
N ILE A 293 4.24 -19.73 -10.49
CA ILE A 293 4.58 -18.32 -10.81
C ILE A 293 5.51 -18.14 -12.02
N ASN A 294 6.43 -19.10 -12.23
CA ASN A 294 7.41 -19.11 -13.32
C ASN A 294 6.92 -19.80 -14.62
N LEU A 295 5.74 -20.42 -14.61
CA LEU A 295 5.16 -21.06 -15.78
C LEU A 295 4.52 -20.00 -16.69
N GLN A 296 5.04 -19.91 -17.91
CA GLN A 296 4.52 -19.04 -18.95
C GLN A 296 3.52 -19.78 -19.83
N GLY A 297 2.64 -19.05 -20.50
CA GLY A 297 1.67 -19.64 -21.41
C GLY A 297 0.91 -18.61 -22.23
N LEU A 298 0.25 -19.12 -23.26
CA LEU A 298 -0.70 -18.42 -24.14
C LEU A 298 -1.83 -19.44 -24.43
N PHE A 299 -3.07 -19.00 -24.57
CA PHE A 299 -4.15 -19.90 -25.00
C PHE A 299 -4.22 -20.01 -26.53
N PRO A 300 -4.42 -21.22 -27.09
CA PRO A 300 -4.76 -21.41 -28.49
C PRO A 300 -6.24 -21.08 -28.74
N GLU A 301 -6.66 -21.07 -30.01
CA GLU A 301 -8.09 -21.08 -30.34
C GLU A 301 -8.73 -22.40 -29.88
N PHE A 302 -9.68 -22.34 -28.94
CA PHE A 302 -10.30 -23.49 -28.30
C PHE A 302 -11.32 -24.20 -29.23
N PRO A 303 -11.22 -25.52 -29.43
CA PRO A 303 -12.25 -26.29 -30.10
C PRO A 303 -13.53 -26.38 -29.24
N PRO A 304 -14.70 -26.70 -29.82
CA PRO A 304 -15.84 -27.20 -29.06
C PRO A 304 -15.40 -28.48 -28.32
N GLY A 305 -15.49 -28.49 -26.98
CA GLY A 305 -14.86 -29.52 -26.16
C GLY A 305 -15.49 -29.71 -24.78
N SER A 306 -14.95 -30.67 -24.03
CA SER A 306 -15.47 -31.18 -22.75
C SER A 306 -15.01 -30.41 -21.50
N LEU A 307 -14.38 -29.24 -21.65
CA LEU A 307 -13.74 -28.54 -20.53
C LEU A 307 -14.79 -27.92 -19.59
N HIS A 308 -14.71 -28.28 -18.30
CA HIS A 308 -15.58 -27.79 -17.22
C HIS A 308 -14.83 -26.83 -16.28
N THR A 309 -13.56 -27.11 -15.97
CA THR A 309 -12.71 -26.26 -15.12
C THR A 309 -11.39 -25.95 -15.83
N LEU A 310 -11.05 -24.66 -15.91
CA LEU A 310 -9.75 -24.18 -16.40
C LEU A 310 -9.17 -23.16 -15.42
N ARG A 311 -8.07 -23.52 -14.76
CA ARG A 311 -7.36 -22.69 -13.80
C ARG A 311 -5.88 -22.56 -14.15
N VAL A 312 -5.41 -21.32 -14.17
CA VAL A 312 -3.99 -20.96 -14.36
C VAL A 312 -3.56 -19.86 -13.37
N ALA A 313 -4.25 -19.74 -12.24
CA ALA A 313 -4.08 -18.64 -11.29
C ALA A 313 -2.65 -18.57 -10.73
N ASN A 314 -2.13 -17.37 -10.45
CA ASN A 314 -0.77 -17.16 -9.94
C ASN A 314 0.30 -17.79 -10.84
N THR A 315 0.24 -17.51 -12.15
CA THR A 315 1.23 -17.95 -13.16
C THR A 315 1.68 -16.78 -14.04
N SER A 316 2.66 -17.01 -14.92
CA SER A 316 3.08 -16.07 -15.96
C SER A 316 2.37 -16.31 -17.31
N PHE A 317 1.17 -16.89 -17.31
CA PHE A 317 0.30 -16.93 -18.51
C PHE A 317 -0.07 -15.52 -18.98
N SER A 318 -0.18 -15.33 -20.30
CA SER A 318 -0.24 -14.00 -20.91
C SER A 318 -1.01 -13.95 -22.24
N GLY A 319 -1.08 -12.76 -22.83
CA GLY A 319 -1.76 -12.50 -24.10
C GLY A 319 -3.26 -12.25 -23.94
N ALA A 320 -3.98 -12.17 -25.05
CA ALA A 320 -5.43 -11.98 -25.05
C ALA A 320 -6.19 -13.31 -24.90
N VAL A 321 -7.34 -13.28 -24.22
CA VAL A 321 -8.26 -14.42 -24.18
C VAL A 321 -8.94 -14.56 -25.56
N PRO A 322 -8.79 -15.71 -26.25
CA PRO A 322 -9.26 -15.87 -27.62
C PRO A 322 -10.79 -15.94 -27.70
N HIS A 323 -11.35 -15.48 -28.83
CA HIS A 323 -12.80 -15.42 -29.02
C HIS A 323 -13.48 -16.80 -29.02
N SER A 324 -12.73 -17.85 -29.34
CA SER A 324 -13.16 -19.25 -29.22
C SER A 324 -13.41 -19.75 -27.79
N ILE A 325 -13.08 -18.99 -26.74
CA ILE A 325 -13.43 -19.36 -25.35
C ILE A 325 -14.91 -19.75 -25.22
N GLY A 326 -15.80 -19.03 -25.91
CA GLY A 326 -17.25 -19.28 -25.98
C GLY A 326 -17.68 -20.54 -26.74
N ASN A 327 -16.75 -21.36 -27.25
CA ASN A 327 -17.02 -22.71 -27.76
C ASN A 327 -17.16 -23.73 -26.62
N MET A 328 -16.52 -23.50 -25.47
CA MET A 328 -16.50 -24.41 -24.33
C MET A 328 -17.75 -24.24 -23.47
N ARG A 329 -18.91 -24.60 -24.02
CA ARG A 329 -20.23 -24.35 -23.39
C ARG A 329 -20.47 -25.07 -22.06
N ASN A 330 -19.68 -26.09 -21.76
CA ASN A 330 -19.72 -26.86 -20.52
C ASN A 330 -18.92 -26.22 -19.37
N LEU A 331 -18.21 -25.11 -19.64
CA LEU A 331 -17.27 -24.51 -18.70
C LEU A 331 -18.00 -23.90 -17.49
N THR A 332 -17.85 -24.55 -16.34
CA THR A 332 -18.44 -24.15 -15.05
C THR A 332 -17.52 -23.24 -14.24
N GLU A 333 -16.21 -23.28 -14.48
CA GLU A 333 -15.21 -22.55 -13.70
C GLU A 333 -14.05 -22.02 -14.57
N LEU A 334 -13.76 -20.73 -14.40
CA LEU A 334 -12.59 -20.02 -14.92
C LEU A 334 -11.88 -19.32 -13.76
N ASN A 335 -10.60 -19.63 -13.54
CA ASN A 335 -9.74 -18.82 -12.65
C ASN A 335 -8.40 -18.49 -13.32
N PHE A 336 -8.26 -17.22 -13.72
CA PHE A 336 -7.05 -16.62 -14.29
C PHE A 336 -6.44 -15.55 -13.37
N CYS A 337 -6.77 -15.55 -12.07
CA CYS A 337 -6.28 -14.59 -11.07
C CYS A 337 -4.75 -14.44 -11.12
N SER A 338 -4.24 -13.22 -10.92
CA SER A 338 -2.81 -12.95 -10.71
C SER A 338 -1.93 -13.52 -11.83
N CYS A 339 -2.23 -13.07 -13.05
CA CYS A 339 -1.58 -13.51 -14.29
C CYS A 339 -1.11 -12.28 -15.10
N ARG A 340 -0.73 -12.49 -16.36
CA ARG A 340 -0.24 -11.43 -17.28
C ARG A 340 -1.10 -11.34 -18.55
N PHE A 341 -2.38 -11.71 -18.48
CA PHE A 341 -3.30 -11.57 -19.60
C PHE A 341 -3.57 -10.10 -19.91
N ASN A 342 -3.86 -9.79 -21.18
CA ASN A 342 -4.04 -8.44 -21.68
C ASN A 342 -5.09 -8.34 -22.79
N GLY A 343 -5.24 -7.16 -23.39
CA GLY A 343 -6.25 -6.90 -24.42
C GLY A 343 -7.66 -6.86 -23.83
N THR A 344 -8.68 -7.07 -24.68
CA THR A 344 -10.10 -6.94 -24.28
C THR A 344 -10.75 -8.29 -23.97
N LEU A 345 -11.61 -8.33 -22.94
CA LEU A 345 -12.46 -9.49 -22.67
C LEU A 345 -13.40 -9.75 -23.87
N PRO A 346 -13.38 -10.95 -24.49
CA PRO A 346 -14.17 -11.20 -25.70
C PRO A 346 -15.66 -11.37 -25.36
N ASN A 347 -16.52 -10.75 -26.18
CA ASN A 347 -17.98 -10.83 -26.01
C ASN A 347 -18.53 -12.27 -25.98
N SER A 348 -17.82 -13.23 -26.57
CA SER A 348 -18.20 -14.65 -26.59
C SER A 348 -18.18 -15.32 -25.21
N LEU A 349 -17.64 -14.68 -24.16
CA LEU A 349 -17.86 -15.10 -22.77
C LEU A 349 -19.36 -15.18 -22.41
N SER A 350 -20.23 -14.41 -23.08
CA SER A 350 -21.69 -14.52 -22.90
C SER A 350 -22.29 -15.88 -23.30
N ASN A 351 -21.53 -16.71 -24.03
CA ASN A 351 -21.98 -18.04 -24.45
C ASN A 351 -21.79 -19.12 -23.37
N LEU A 352 -21.10 -18.80 -22.27
CA LEU A 352 -20.78 -19.72 -21.18
C LEU A 352 -21.95 -19.82 -20.19
N THR A 353 -23.06 -20.40 -20.63
CA THR A 353 -24.31 -20.48 -19.84
C THR A 353 -24.19 -21.29 -18.55
N GLU A 354 -23.26 -22.25 -18.53
CA GLU A 354 -22.99 -23.14 -17.39
C GLU A 354 -22.05 -22.53 -16.34
N LEU A 355 -21.45 -21.36 -16.63
CA LEU A 355 -20.43 -20.74 -15.79
C LEU A 355 -20.98 -20.38 -14.41
N SER A 356 -20.33 -20.89 -13.38
CA SER A 356 -20.67 -20.71 -11.97
C SER A 356 -19.65 -19.86 -11.21
N TYR A 357 -18.39 -19.87 -11.64
CA TYR A 357 -17.30 -19.11 -11.03
C TYR A 357 -16.44 -18.49 -12.13
N LEU A 358 -16.22 -17.17 -12.05
CA LEU A 358 -15.34 -16.43 -12.94
C LEU A 358 -14.46 -15.47 -12.14
N ASP A 359 -13.17 -15.76 -12.09
CA ASP A 359 -12.14 -14.90 -11.52
C ASP A 359 -11.09 -14.59 -12.59
N LEU A 360 -10.99 -13.31 -12.96
CA LEU A 360 -10.02 -12.75 -13.91
C LEU A 360 -9.20 -11.62 -13.26
N SER A 361 -9.17 -11.58 -11.93
CA SER A 361 -8.57 -10.50 -11.14
C SER A 361 -7.05 -10.39 -11.31
N PHE A 362 -6.47 -9.25 -10.96
CA PHE A 362 -5.00 -9.01 -11.00
C PHE A 362 -4.38 -9.36 -12.36
N ASN A 363 -4.84 -8.68 -13.41
CA ASN A 363 -4.39 -8.85 -14.80
C ASN A 363 -4.28 -7.47 -15.49
N ASN A 364 -3.98 -7.45 -16.78
CA ASN A 364 -3.91 -6.23 -17.60
C ASN A 364 -5.01 -6.19 -18.68
N PHE A 365 -6.22 -6.69 -18.36
CA PHE A 365 -7.37 -6.60 -19.26
C PHE A 365 -7.85 -5.16 -19.40
N THR A 366 -8.38 -4.83 -20.58
CA THR A 366 -8.74 -3.46 -20.99
C THR A 366 -10.08 -3.42 -21.72
N GLY A 367 -10.60 -2.21 -21.95
CA GLY A 367 -11.86 -2.01 -22.64
C GLY A 367 -13.08 -2.43 -21.82
N ARG A 368 -14.21 -2.68 -22.50
CA ARG A 368 -15.52 -2.84 -21.84
C ARG A 368 -15.78 -4.25 -21.34
N ILE A 369 -16.46 -4.34 -20.19
CA ILE A 369 -16.96 -5.59 -19.63
C ILE A 369 -18.11 -6.13 -20.51
N PRO A 370 -18.05 -7.40 -20.96
CA PRO A 370 -19.12 -8.01 -21.77
C PRO A 370 -20.38 -8.31 -20.94
N SER A 371 -21.46 -8.75 -21.60
CA SER A 371 -22.69 -9.15 -20.91
C SER A 371 -22.57 -10.57 -20.35
N PHE A 372 -22.73 -10.73 -19.03
CA PHE A 372 -22.75 -12.05 -18.37
C PHE A 372 -24.17 -12.58 -18.13
N ASN A 373 -25.21 -11.83 -18.50
CA ASN A 373 -26.61 -12.12 -18.16
C ASN A 373 -27.14 -13.52 -18.56
N MET A 374 -26.47 -14.25 -19.45
CA MET A 374 -26.79 -15.64 -19.82
C MET A 374 -26.18 -16.70 -18.89
N ALA A 375 -25.14 -16.37 -18.12
CA ALA A 375 -24.49 -17.26 -17.15
C ALA A 375 -25.33 -17.41 -15.87
N LYS A 376 -26.51 -18.03 -15.98
CA LYS A 376 -27.50 -18.10 -14.89
C LYS A 376 -27.05 -18.90 -13.66
N LYS A 377 -25.93 -19.62 -13.74
CA LYS A 377 -25.33 -20.36 -12.62
C LYS A 377 -24.27 -19.55 -11.84
N LEU A 378 -23.89 -18.37 -12.32
CA LEU A 378 -22.80 -17.56 -11.78
C LEU A 378 -23.08 -17.16 -10.31
N THR A 379 -22.16 -17.52 -9.41
CA THR A 379 -22.19 -17.21 -7.97
C THR A 379 -21.11 -16.20 -7.58
N LEU A 380 -19.97 -16.20 -8.27
CA LEU A 380 -18.87 -15.26 -8.11
C LEU A 380 -18.44 -14.70 -9.47
N LEU A 381 -18.29 -13.38 -9.53
CA LEU A 381 -17.68 -12.63 -10.63
C LEU A 381 -16.65 -11.66 -10.07
N ASP A 382 -15.36 -11.93 -10.31
CA ASP A 382 -14.26 -11.05 -9.94
C ASP A 382 -13.48 -10.62 -11.18
N LEU A 383 -13.47 -9.31 -11.45
CA LEU A 383 -12.70 -8.66 -12.51
C LEU A 383 -11.79 -7.55 -11.95
N SER A 384 -11.48 -7.60 -10.65
CA SER A 384 -10.74 -6.57 -9.94
C SER A 384 -9.29 -6.42 -10.39
N TYR A 385 -8.64 -5.29 -10.08
CA TYR A 385 -7.23 -5.00 -10.40
C TYR A 385 -6.90 -5.24 -11.89
N ASN A 386 -7.52 -4.44 -12.75
CA ASN A 386 -7.40 -4.49 -14.21
C ASN A 386 -7.55 -3.06 -14.80
N GLY A 387 -7.45 -2.93 -16.13
CA GLY A 387 -7.68 -1.67 -16.88
C GLY A 387 -9.04 -1.60 -17.57
N LEU A 388 -10.07 -2.28 -17.05
CA LEU A 388 -11.41 -2.31 -17.66
C LEU A 388 -12.08 -0.93 -17.55
N SER A 389 -12.84 -0.54 -18.56
CA SER A 389 -13.26 0.85 -18.75
C SER A 389 -14.58 1.02 -19.52
N GLY A 390 -15.11 2.24 -19.51
CA GLY A 390 -16.43 2.56 -20.07
C GLY A 390 -17.58 2.23 -19.11
N SER A 391 -18.81 2.29 -19.61
CA SER A 391 -20.03 2.15 -18.80
C SER A 391 -20.66 0.76 -18.88
N ILE A 392 -21.19 0.26 -17.75
CA ILE A 392 -21.92 -1.01 -17.68
C ILE A 392 -23.43 -0.76 -17.76
N PRO A 393 -24.14 -1.24 -18.79
CA PRO A 393 -25.60 -1.25 -18.83
C PRO A 393 -26.21 -2.21 -17.79
N SER A 394 -27.31 -1.83 -17.13
CA SER A 394 -28.01 -2.68 -16.14
C SER A 394 -28.42 -4.07 -16.66
N SER A 395 -28.59 -4.23 -17.98
CA SER A 395 -28.89 -5.51 -18.63
C SER A 395 -27.75 -6.54 -18.60
N HIS A 396 -26.49 -6.13 -18.34
CA HIS A 396 -25.32 -7.03 -18.32
C HIS A 396 -25.36 -8.04 -17.16
N PHE A 397 -26.03 -7.70 -16.05
CA PHE A 397 -26.16 -8.54 -14.86
C PHE A 397 -27.61 -8.98 -14.58
N GLU A 398 -28.52 -8.72 -15.53
CA GLU A 398 -29.96 -8.88 -15.30
C GLU A 398 -30.37 -10.34 -15.10
N GLY A 399 -31.05 -10.60 -13.97
CA GLY A 399 -31.50 -11.93 -13.60
C GLY A 399 -30.37 -12.93 -13.34
N LEU A 400 -29.20 -12.49 -12.88
CA LEU A 400 -28.15 -13.37 -12.33
C LEU A 400 -28.53 -13.84 -10.92
N ASN A 401 -29.62 -14.62 -10.83
CA ASN A 401 -30.32 -14.89 -9.58
C ASN A 401 -29.53 -15.72 -8.56
N ASN A 402 -28.39 -16.29 -8.94
CA ASN A 402 -27.49 -17.07 -8.08
C ASN A 402 -26.24 -16.29 -7.66
N LEU A 403 -26.03 -15.07 -8.17
CA LEU A 403 -24.84 -14.26 -7.90
C LEU A 403 -24.80 -13.87 -6.42
N VAL A 404 -23.67 -14.12 -5.76
CA VAL A 404 -23.42 -13.86 -4.34
C VAL A 404 -22.42 -12.72 -4.16
N THR A 405 -21.35 -12.70 -4.97
CA THR A 405 -20.30 -11.68 -4.94
C THR A 405 -20.04 -11.14 -6.34
N ILE A 406 -19.94 -9.82 -6.45
CA ILE A 406 -19.34 -9.15 -7.61
C ILE A 406 -18.28 -8.15 -7.16
N ASP A 407 -17.04 -8.33 -7.64
CA ASP A 407 -15.92 -7.40 -7.44
C ASP A 407 -15.45 -6.88 -8.80
N LEU A 408 -15.41 -5.56 -8.93
CA LEU A 408 -14.91 -4.82 -10.10
C LEU A 408 -13.90 -3.73 -9.67
N SER A 409 -13.38 -3.81 -8.44
CA SER A 409 -12.55 -2.77 -7.85
C SER A 409 -11.23 -2.58 -8.58
N ASN A 410 -10.59 -1.42 -8.40
CA ASN A 410 -9.29 -1.10 -8.99
C ASN A 410 -9.30 -1.26 -10.52
N ASN A 411 -10.15 -0.47 -11.17
CA ASN A 411 -10.36 -0.41 -12.63
C ASN A 411 -10.66 1.05 -13.07
N SER A 412 -10.95 1.27 -14.35
CA SER A 412 -11.31 2.58 -14.93
C SER A 412 -12.77 2.63 -15.42
N ILE A 413 -13.67 1.89 -14.75
CA ILE A 413 -15.10 1.78 -15.12
C ILE A 413 -15.81 3.09 -14.76
N SER A 414 -16.79 3.49 -15.57
CA SER A 414 -17.40 4.83 -15.53
C SER A 414 -18.92 4.79 -15.71
N GLY A 415 -19.59 5.94 -15.55
CA GLY A 415 -21.05 6.05 -15.66
C GLY A 415 -21.77 5.68 -14.36
N SER A 416 -23.02 5.23 -14.45
CA SER A 416 -23.88 4.94 -13.30
C SER A 416 -23.73 3.50 -12.82
N ILE A 417 -23.90 3.25 -11.52
CA ILE A 417 -23.84 1.89 -10.95
C ILE A 417 -25.09 1.08 -11.40
N PRO A 418 -24.93 -0.15 -11.93
CA PRO A 418 -26.05 -0.98 -12.40
C PRO A 418 -27.13 -1.26 -11.36
N SER A 419 -28.26 -0.55 -11.45
CA SER A 419 -29.39 -0.64 -10.52
C SER A 419 -30.03 -2.03 -10.40
N SER A 420 -29.86 -2.89 -11.42
CA SER A 420 -30.34 -4.28 -11.41
C SER A 420 -29.69 -5.15 -10.32
N LEU A 421 -28.44 -4.87 -9.93
CA LEU A 421 -27.69 -5.62 -8.92
C LEU A 421 -28.41 -5.65 -7.57
N PHE A 422 -28.93 -4.50 -7.13
CA PHE A 422 -29.64 -4.36 -5.86
C PHE A 422 -30.97 -5.16 -5.78
N THR A 423 -31.43 -5.72 -6.90
CA THR A 423 -32.64 -6.57 -6.98
C THR A 423 -32.33 -8.08 -7.01
N LEU A 424 -31.06 -8.48 -7.05
CA LEU A 424 -30.68 -9.89 -7.18
C LEU A 424 -30.88 -10.65 -5.84
N PRO A 425 -31.64 -11.77 -5.82
CA PRO A 425 -32.15 -12.38 -4.59
C PRO A 425 -31.12 -13.18 -3.76
N HIS A 426 -29.86 -13.27 -4.22
CA HIS A 426 -28.76 -13.95 -3.51
C HIS A 426 -27.50 -13.09 -3.35
N LEU A 427 -27.49 -11.87 -3.88
CA LEU A 427 -26.33 -11.00 -3.87
C LEU A 427 -26.06 -10.51 -2.45
N ARG A 428 -24.82 -10.72 -1.99
CA ARG A 428 -24.33 -10.34 -0.66
C ARG A 428 -23.28 -9.26 -0.72
N SER A 429 -22.45 -9.22 -1.76
CA SER A 429 -21.32 -8.29 -1.85
C SER A 429 -21.27 -7.59 -3.21
N ILE A 430 -21.15 -6.26 -3.17
CA ILE A 430 -20.82 -5.39 -4.30
C ILE A 430 -19.57 -4.59 -3.91
N ILE A 431 -18.46 -4.81 -4.62
CA ILE A 431 -17.16 -4.18 -4.35
C ILE A 431 -16.66 -3.49 -5.63
N PHE A 432 -16.97 -2.20 -5.79
CA PHE A 432 -16.65 -1.39 -6.97
C PHE A 432 -15.71 -0.21 -6.63
N SER A 433 -14.94 -0.31 -5.55
CA SER A 433 -14.04 0.77 -5.14
C SER A 433 -12.91 1.05 -6.14
N HIS A 434 -12.28 2.22 -6.07
CA HIS A 434 -11.16 2.61 -6.93
C HIS A 434 -11.52 2.52 -8.43
N ASN A 435 -12.48 3.35 -8.84
CA ASN A 435 -13.06 3.41 -10.19
C ASN A 435 -13.48 4.85 -10.55
N HIS A 436 -14.23 5.03 -11.63
CA HIS A 436 -14.74 6.33 -12.11
C HIS A 436 -16.28 6.37 -12.21
N PHE A 437 -17.00 5.55 -11.42
CA PHE A 437 -18.47 5.62 -11.36
C PHE A 437 -18.90 7.01 -10.88
N ALA A 438 -19.90 7.60 -11.53
CA ALA A 438 -20.30 9.00 -11.37
C ALA A 438 -21.67 9.18 -10.69
N GLN A 439 -22.50 8.14 -10.64
CA GLN A 439 -23.87 8.17 -10.13
C GLN A 439 -24.24 6.87 -9.39
N LEU A 440 -24.98 7.04 -8.29
CA LEU A 440 -25.63 5.98 -7.53
C LEU A 440 -27.09 6.42 -7.30
N ASP A 441 -28.01 5.85 -8.07
CA ASP A 441 -29.43 6.23 -8.04
C ASP A 441 -30.17 5.60 -6.84
N GLU A 442 -31.28 6.23 -6.42
CA GLU A 442 -32.24 5.66 -5.46
C GLU A 442 -32.83 4.33 -6.00
N PHE A 443 -32.72 3.26 -5.23
CA PHE A 443 -33.08 1.90 -5.67
C PHE A 443 -34.40 1.37 -5.07
N THR A 444 -35.28 0.87 -5.94
CA THR A 444 -36.64 0.42 -5.58
C THR A 444 -36.72 -1.07 -5.22
N ASN A 445 -37.67 -1.44 -4.35
CA ASN A 445 -38.02 -2.84 -4.01
C ASN A 445 -36.91 -3.66 -3.29
N VAL A 446 -35.92 -3.00 -2.70
CA VAL A 446 -34.75 -3.66 -2.09
C VAL A 446 -34.97 -4.24 -0.69
N SER A 447 -36.16 -4.14 -0.11
CA SER A 447 -36.46 -4.62 1.26
C SER A 447 -36.29 -6.12 1.47
N PHE A 448 -36.16 -6.90 0.38
CA PHE A 448 -35.85 -8.34 0.38
C PHE A 448 -34.39 -8.67 -0.02
N SER A 449 -33.55 -7.64 -0.20
CA SER A 449 -32.15 -7.80 -0.59
C SER A 449 -31.36 -8.58 0.46
N LYS A 450 -30.41 -9.39 0.00
CA LYS A 450 -29.46 -10.13 0.85
C LYS A 450 -28.10 -9.46 0.97
N LEU A 451 -27.99 -8.20 0.53
CA LEU A 451 -26.74 -7.46 0.53
C LEU A 451 -26.22 -7.27 1.97
N ASP A 452 -25.06 -7.86 2.24
CA ASP A 452 -24.32 -7.80 3.49
C ASP A 452 -23.18 -6.74 3.39
N ILE A 453 -22.61 -6.52 2.19
CA ILE A 453 -21.49 -5.59 1.91
C ILE A 453 -21.80 -4.68 0.71
N LEU A 454 -21.60 -3.36 0.87
CA LEU A 454 -21.60 -2.37 -0.20
C LEU A 454 -20.36 -1.46 -0.10
N HIS A 455 -19.38 -1.68 -0.98
CA HIS A 455 -18.11 -0.97 -1.00
C HIS A 455 -17.91 -0.24 -2.33
N LEU A 456 -18.03 1.09 -2.31
CA LEU A 456 -18.03 1.99 -3.46
C LEU A 456 -17.03 3.17 -3.29
N SER A 457 -16.05 3.03 -2.40
CA SER A 457 -15.08 4.08 -2.07
C SER A 457 -14.19 4.47 -3.27
N SER A 458 -13.49 5.61 -3.19
CA SER A 458 -12.54 6.07 -4.22
C SER A 458 -13.16 6.08 -5.63
N ASN A 459 -14.22 6.85 -5.79
CA ASN A 459 -14.99 6.98 -7.03
C ASN A 459 -15.38 8.46 -7.28
N ASN A 460 -16.19 8.69 -8.32
CA ASN A 460 -16.67 10.02 -8.70
C ASN A 460 -18.18 10.20 -8.39
N LEU A 461 -18.76 9.41 -7.48
CA LEU A 461 -20.19 9.36 -7.22
C LEU A 461 -20.70 10.72 -6.74
N SER A 462 -21.69 11.26 -7.45
CA SER A 462 -22.19 12.62 -7.25
C SER A 462 -23.71 12.64 -7.15
N GLY A 463 -24.24 13.60 -6.38
CA GLY A 463 -25.65 13.69 -6.02
C GLY A 463 -25.86 13.61 -4.51
N SER A 464 -27.11 13.52 -4.07
CA SER A 464 -27.45 13.34 -2.66
C SER A 464 -27.16 11.91 -2.18
N PHE A 465 -26.83 11.72 -0.90
CA PHE A 465 -26.80 10.39 -0.28
C PHE A 465 -28.14 9.65 -0.51
N PRO A 466 -28.15 8.44 -1.11
CA PRO A 466 -29.40 7.73 -1.44
C PRO A 466 -30.08 7.15 -0.19
N THR A 467 -31.33 7.52 0.02
CA THR A 467 -32.13 7.14 1.18
C THR A 467 -32.60 5.68 1.15
N SER A 468 -32.62 5.04 -0.03
CA SER A 468 -32.88 3.61 -0.19
C SER A 468 -31.87 2.71 0.54
N VAL A 469 -30.66 3.20 0.85
CA VAL A 469 -29.64 2.45 1.60
C VAL A 469 -30.16 1.98 2.96
N TYR A 470 -30.94 2.79 3.67
CA TYR A 470 -31.49 2.42 4.99
C TYR A 470 -32.46 1.21 4.93
N GLN A 471 -32.99 0.88 3.75
CA GLN A 471 -33.86 -0.29 3.55
C GLN A 471 -33.08 -1.62 3.46
N LEU A 472 -31.75 -1.57 3.32
CA LEU A 472 -30.87 -2.74 3.24
C LEU A 472 -30.62 -3.33 4.64
N SER A 473 -31.69 -3.81 5.28
CA SER A 473 -31.72 -4.24 6.69
C SER A 473 -30.69 -5.30 7.12
N ARG A 474 -30.02 -5.96 6.18
CA ARG A 474 -28.95 -6.93 6.43
C ARG A 474 -27.53 -6.36 6.41
N LEU A 475 -27.34 -5.17 5.84
CA LEU A 475 -26.04 -4.57 5.53
C LEU A 475 -25.16 -4.45 6.78
N SER A 476 -23.98 -5.07 6.73
CA SER A 476 -22.95 -4.99 7.79
C SER A 476 -21.80 -4.05 7.41
N VAL A 477 -21.51 -3.86 6.13
CA VAL A 477 -20.44 -2.95 5.65
C VAL A 477 -21.02 -1.94 4.66
N LEU A 478 -20.83 -0.64 4.95
CA LEU A 478 -21.14 0.47 4.05
C LEU A 478 -19.93 1.41 3.93
N GLU A 479 -19.24 1.36 2.79
CA GLU A 479 -18.05 2.16 2.52
C GLU A 479 -18.25 3.00 1.25
N LEU A 480 -18.44 4.32 1.42
CA LEU A 480 -18.72 5.29 0.36
C LEU A 480 -17.66 6.41 0.30
N SER A 481 -16.53 6.25 0.98
CA SER A 481 -15.53 7.31 1.16
C SER A 481 -14.84 7.74 -0.13
N SER A 482 -14.21 8.92 -0.13
CA SER A 482 -13.49 9.49 -1.28
C SER A 482 -14.38 9.57 -2.54
N ASN A 483 -15.46 10.33 -2.42
CA ASN A 483 -16.51 10.52 -3.43
C ASN A 483 -17.02 11.97 -3.42
N LYS A 484 -18.08 12.27 -4.19
CA LYS A 484 -18.67 13.63 -4.34
C LYS A 484 -20.15 13.67 -3.91
N LEU A 485 -20.55 12.78 -3.00
CA LEU A 485 -21.90 12.75 -2.44
C LEU A 485 -22.13 13.98 -1.56
N ASN A 486 -23.37 14.46 -1.51
CA ASN A 486 -23.75 15.67 -0.80
C ASN A 486 -25.09 15.55 -0.05
N GLY A 487 -25.45 16.63 0.65
CA GLY A 487 -26.63 16.68 1.52
C GLY A 487 -26.33 16.28 2.96
N THR A 488 -27.38 16.02 3.73
CA THR A 488 -27.29 15.75 5.17
C THR A 488 -27.57 14.29 5.49
N VAL A 489 -26.64 13.64 6.20
CA VAL A 489 -26.84 12.28 6.75
C VAL A 489 -27.19 12.43 8.23
N HIS A 490 -28.41 12.04 8.60
CA HIS A 490 -28.84 12.03 10.00
C HIS A 490 -28.53 10.66 10.63
N LEU A 491 -27.62 10.61 11.60
CA LEU A 491 -27.11 9.34 12.14
C LEU A 491 -28.18 8.51 12.87
N ASN A 492 -29.28 9.12 13.31
CA ASN A 492 -30.40 8.38 13.91
C ASN A 492 -31.02 7.33 12.98
N LYS A 493 -30.94 7.52 11.65
CA LYS A 493 -31.40 6.53 10.66
C LYS A 493 -30.51 5.28 10.58
N LEU A 494 -29.29 5.30 11.11
CA LEU A 494 -28.46 4.09 11.20
C LEU A 494 -29.09 3.02 12.12
N SER A 495 -30.04 3.37 12.97
CA SER A 495 -30.86 2.42 13.75
C SER A 495 -31.73 1.48 12.87
N GLU A 496 -31.96 1.85 11.61
CA GLU A 496 -32.62 0.99 10.60
C GLU A 496 -31.65 -0.13 10.13
N LEU A 497 -30.34 0.14 10.12
CA LEU A 497 -29.26 -0.76 9.69
C LEU A 497 -28.67 -1.56 10.85
N ARG A 498 -29.49 -2.40 11.49
CA ARG A 498 -29.14 -3.10 12.75
C ARG A 498 -27.90 -4.00 12.71
N ASN A 499 -27.49 -4.45 11.53
CA ASN A 499 -26.32 -5.31 11.33
C ASN A 499 -25.01 -4.55 11.11
N LEU A 500 -25.04 -3.21 11.01
CA LEU A 500 -23.91 -2.39 10.56
C LEU A 500 -22.72 -2.46 11.53
N THR A 501 -21.62 -3.08 11.10
CA THR A 501 -20.35 -3.16 11.82
C THR A 501 -19.30 -2.19 11.29
N THR A 502 -19.39 -1.79 10.01
CA THR A 502 -18.43 -0.89 9.35
C THR A 502 -19.16 0.21 8.62
N LEU A 503 -18.80 1.47 8.90
CA LEU A 503 -19.34 2.64 8.21
C LEU A 503 -18.21 3.63 7.90
N ASP A 504 -17.96 3.84 6.60
CA ASP A 504 -17.08 4.91 6.12
C ASP A 504 -17.82 5.83 5.14
N LEU A 505 -17.98 7.09 5.52
CA LEU A 505 -18.58 8.17 4.70
C LEU A 505 -17.56 9.25 4.35
N SER A 506 -16.29 9.04 4.69
CA SER A 506 -15.25 10.08 4.74
C SER A 506 -14.94 10.71 3.39
N TYR A 507 -14.37 11.92 3.38
CA TYR A 507 -13.93 12.61 2.15
C TYR A 507 -15.03 12.68 1.08
N ASN A 508 -16.20 13.18 1.49
CA ASN A 508 -17.34 13.51 0.65
C ASN A 508 -17.78 14.96 0.94
N ASN A 509 -18.68 15.53 0.13
CA ASN A 509 -19.30 16.83 0.41
C ASN A 509 -20.55 16.70 1.29
N LEU A 510 -20.52 15.78 2.25
CA LEU A 510 -21.62 15.46 3.17
C LEU A 510 -21.56 16.32 4.44
N SER A 511 -22.70 16.57 5.05
CA SER A 511 -22.79 17.07 6.42
C SER A 511 -23.49 16.03 7.30
N VAL A 512 -22.80 15.55 8.34
CA VAL A 512 -23.33 14.52 9.23
C VAL A 512 -23.97 15.17 10.45
N ASP A 513 -25.28 14.98 10.62
CA ASP A 513 -26.03 15.53 11.74
C ASP A 513 -25.95 14.63 12.97
N VAL A 514 -25.28 15.15 14.00
CA VAL A 514 -24.99 14.49 15.28
C VAL A 514 -25.91 14.95 16.42
N ASN A 515 -26.93 15.78 16.16
CA ASN A 515 -27.80 16.37 17.18
C ASN A 515 -28.83 15.39 17.78
N VAL A 516 -28.33 14.28 18.34
CA VAL A 516 -29.13 13.21 18.94
C VAL A 516 -28.95 13.17 20.47
N ALA A 517 -29.08 14.33 21.11
CA ALA A 517 -28.97 14.49 22.57
C ALA A 517 -29.95 13.64 23.40
N ASN A 518 -31.00 13.10 22.76
CA ASN A 518 -32.07 12.32 23.37
C ASN A 518 -32.26 10.91 22.75
N ALA A 519 -31.35 10.42 21.91
CA ALA A 519 -31.44 9.04 21.41
C ALA A 519 -30.79 8.07 22.41
N ASP A 520 -31.47 6.94 22.64
CA ASP A 520 -30.93 5.82 23.41
C ASP A 520 -29.79 5.14 22.61
N PRO A 521 -28.56 5.02 23.17
CA PRO A 521 -27.49 4.24 22.56
C PRO A 521 -27.87 2.79 22.22
N SER A 522 -28.85 2.20 22.93
CA SER A 522 -29.34 0.84 22.64
C SER A 522 -29.97 0.68 21.25
N CYS A 523 -30.34 1.78 20.60
CA CYS A 523 -30.94 1.79 19.27
C CYS A 523 -29.91 1.89 18.13
N PHE A 524 -28.62 2.09 18.43
CA PHE A 524 -27.56 2.12 17.41
C PHE A 524 -26.98 0.71 17.17
N PRO A 525 -26.58 0.38 15.93
CA PRO A 525 -25.96 -0.90 15.62
C PRO A 525 -24.57 -1.03 16.26
N SER A 526 -24.08 -2.27 16.40
CA SER A 526 -22.79 -2.61 17.01
C SER A 526 -21.60 -2.34 16.08
N ILE A 527 -21.40 -1.07 15.73
CA ILE A 527 -20.30 -0.60 14.90
C ILE A 527 -18.94 -0.92 15.56
N PHE A 528 -17.99 -1.35 14.75
CA PHE A 528 -16.61 -1.69 15.08
C PHE A 528 -15.62 -0.69 14.45
N ASP A 529 -15.87 -0.30 13.20
CA ASP A 529 -15.10 0.74 12.49
C ASP A 529 -16.03 1.86 12.01
N LEU A 530 -15.79 3.08 12.48
CA LEU A 530 -16.56 4.27 12.16
C LEU A 530 -15.64 5.39 11.65
N ARG A 531 -15.82 5.77 10.39
CA ARG A 531 -15.02 6.81 9.74
C ARG A 531 -15.93 7.89 9.15
N LEU A 532 -15.76 9.10 9.67
CA LEU A 532 -16.54 10.30 9.35
C LEU A 532 -15.59 11.49 9.14
N ALA A 533 -14.43 11.27 8.51
CA ALA A 533 -13.47 12.34 8.24
C ALA A 533 -13.99 13.26 7.12
N SER A 534 -13.79 14.57 7.22
CA SER A 534 -14.36 15.53 6.24
C SER A 534 -15.90 15.48 6.14
N CYS A 535 -16.60 15.35 7.28
CA CYS A 535 -18.07 15.26 7.36
C CYS A 535 -18.76 16.49 8.01
N ASN A 536 -18.06 17.62 8.13
CA ASN A 536 -18.57 18.87 8.72
C ASN A 536 -19.07 18.73 10.18
N LEU A 537 -18.49 17.80 10.94
CA LEU A 537 -18.81 17.57 12.34
C LEU A 537 -18.36 18.74 13.23
N LYS A 538 -19.18 19.14 14.19
CA LYS A 538 -18.90 20.26 15.12
C LYS A 538 -18.77 19.85 16.58
N THR A 539 -19.19 18.64 16.91
CA THR A 539 -19.15 18.01 18.24
C THR A 539 -18.97 16.51 18.07
N PHE A 540 -18.38 15.84 19.06
CA PHE A 540 -18.33 14.37 19.11
C PHE A 540 -19.76 13.79 19.05
N PRO A 541 -20.03 12.75 18.23
CA PRO A 541 -21.33 12.10 18.19
C PRO A 541 -21.71 11.49 19.55
N ALA A 542 -22.88 11.84 20.08
CA ALA A 542 -23.26 11.51 21.46
C ALA A 542 -23.43 10.00 21.72
N PHE A 543 -23.85 9.22 20.72
CA PHE A 543 -24.11 7.78 20.83
C PHE A 543 -22.84 6.94 21.08
N LEU A 544 -21.65 7.51 20.84
CA LEU A 544 -20.36 6.86 21.13
C LEU A 544 -20.14 6.67 22.64
N ARG A 545 -20.80 7.49 23.48
CA ARG A 545 -20.70 7.39 24.94
C ARG A 545 -21.34 6.07 25.40
N ASN A 546 -20.49 5.15 25.85
CA ASN A 546 -20.79 3.77 26.26
C ASN A 546 -20.90 2.74 25.12
N HIS A 547 -20.50 3.07 23.89
CA HIS A 547 -20.53 2.13 22.77
C HIS A 547 -19.29 1.22 22.81
N SER A 548 -19.45 -0.04 23.22
CA SER A 548 -18.33 -0.90 23.62
C SER A 548 -17.64 -1.65 22.49
N THR A 549 -18.22 -1.75 21.29
CA THR A 549 -17.65 -2.55 20.18
C THR A 549 -16.73 -1.75 19.25
N ILE A 550 -16.73 -0.42 19.34
CA ILE A 550 -15.88 0.44 18.50
C ILE A 550 -14.42 0.16 18.81
N SER A 551 -13.68 -0.17 17.75
CA SER A 551 -12.24 -0.39 17.76
C SER A 551 -11.48 0.59 16.87
N SER A 552 -12.10 1.05 15.78
CA SER A 552 -11.59 2.11 14.92
C SER A 552 -12.55 3.29 14.87
N LEU A 553 -12.03 4.50 15.12
CA LEU A 553 -12.80 5.74 15.11
C LEU A 553 -11.98 6.86 14.44
N ASP A 554 -12.41 7.28 13.26
CA ASP A 554 -11.86 8.42 12.54
C ASP A 554 -12.89 9.56 12.46
N LEU A 555 -12.53 10.71 13.04
CA LEU A 555 -13.29 11.96 13.02
C LEU A 555 -12.42 13.15 12.54
N SER A 556 -11.33 12.88 11.80
CA SER A 556 -10.39 13.88 11.30
C SER A 556 -11.00 14.85 10.27
N ASP A 557 -10.27 15.90 9.88
CA ASP A 557 -10.70 16.90 8.89
C ASP A 557 -12.11 17.48 9.16
N ASN A 558 -12.38 17.85 10.40
CA ASN A 558 -13.69 18.31 10.85
C ASN A 558 -13.59 19.66 11.57
N HIS A 559 -14.68 20.10 12.19
CA HIS A 559 -14.80 21.36 12.92
C HIS A 559 -15.16 21.12 14.39
N ILE A 560 -14.77 19.97 14.94
CA ILE A 560 -15.03 19.58 16.33
C ILE A 560 -14.24 20.49 17.26
N GLN A 561 -14.94 21.16 18.15
CA GLN A 561 -14.40 22.20 19.03
C GLN A 561 -14.58 21.84 20.52
N GLY A 562 -13.75 22.44 21.37
CA GLY A 562 -13.88 22.33 22.83
C GLY A 562 -12.84 21.39 23.43
N ILE A 563 -13.28 20.41 24.22
CA ILE A 563 -12.43 19.49 25.01
C ILE A 563 -12.68 18.06 24.53
N VAL A 564 -11.63 17.25 24.40
CA VAL A 564 -11.74 15.82 24.12
C VAL A 564 -12.23 15.11 25.40
N PRO A 565 -13.43 14.52 25.40
CA PRO A 565 -14.12 14.13 26.63
C PRO A 565 -13.66 12.76 27.18
N ASN A 566 -13.63 12.61 28.50
CA ASN A 566 -12.93 11.52 29.17
C ASN A 566 -13.53 10.12 28.99
N TRP A 567 -14.69 10.01 28.35
CA TRP A 567 -15.32 8.72 28.02
C TRP A 567 -14.67 8.07 26.80
N ILE A 568 -14.00 8.83 25.92
CA ILE A 568 -13.40 8.27 24.69
C ILE A 568 -12.21 7.35 25.02
N TRP A 569 -11.38 7.74 26.00
CA TRP A 569 -10.26 6.94 26.52
C TRP A 569 -10.70 5.67 27.30
N LYS A 570 -12.00 5.54 27.58
CA LYS A 570 -12.61 4.44 28.35
C LYS A 570 -13.42 3.48 27.47
N LEU A 571 -13.42 3.68 26.15
CA LEU A 571 -13.97 2.72 25.20
C LEU A 571 -13.07 1.48 25.19
N PRO A 572 -13.56 0.28 25.59
CA PRO A 572 -12.68 -0.82 25.98
C PRO A 572 -11.87 -1.41 24.83
N ASN A 573 -12.45 -1.47 23.63
CA ASN A 573 -11.84 -2.09 22.45
C ASN A 573 -11.19 -1.10 21.49
N LEU A 574 -11.12 0.20 21.84
CA LEU A 574 -10.63 1.27 20.96
C LEU A 574 -9.12 1.14 20.70
N ALA A 575 -8.78 0.61 19.52
CA ALA A 575 -7.42 0.41 19.06
C ALA A 575 -6.91 1.55 18.18
N LYS A 576 -7.79 2.24 17.45
CA LYS A 576 -7.44 3.33 16.55
C LYS A 576 -8.32 4.56 16.81
N LEU A 577 -7.70 5.70 17.11
CA LEU A 577 -8.38 6.97 17.29
C LEU A 577 -7.68 8.08 16.48
N ASN A 578 -8.33 8.53 15.41
CA ASN A 578 -7.91 9.70 14.65
C ASN A 578 -8.89 10.86 14.89
N ILE A 579 -8.41 11.91 15.56
CA ILE A 579 -9.16 13.17 15.79
C ILE A 579 -8.32 14.39 15.40
N SER A 580 -7.40 14.19 14.45
CA SER A 580 -6.57 15.22 13.84
C SER A 580 -7.38 16.26 13.06
N HIS A 581 -6.76 17.33 12.56
CA HIS A 581 -7.37 18.36 11.72
C HIS A 581 -8.71 18.87 12.27
N ASN A 582 -8.70 19.39 13.51
CA ASN A 582 -9.89 19.82 14.24
C ASN A 582 -9.60 21.08 15.09
N LEU A 583 -10.54 21.48 15.96
CA LEU A 583 -10.50 22.70 16.76
C LEU A 583 -10.43 22.42 18.28
N LEU A 584 -9.90 21.26 18.67
CA LEU A 584 -9.84 20.76 20.05
C LEU A 584 -8.78 21.51 20.87
N THR A 585 -9.05 21.76 22.16
CA THR A 585 -8.22 22.65 23.00
C THR A 585 -7.60 21.99 24.23
N HIS A 586 -8.22 20.94 24.77
CA HIS A 586 -7.75 20.25 25.97
C HIS A 586 -8.16 18.77 25.91
N LEU A 587 -7.49 17.92 26.69
CA LEU A 587 -7.85 16.53 26.92
C LEU A 587 -8.47 16.41 28.33
N GLU A 588 -9.65 15.81 28.47
CA GLU A 588 -10.30 15.60 29.76
C GLU A 588 -9.80 14.31 30.43
N GLY A 589 -9.38 14.41 31.69
CA GLY A 589 -8.95 13.28 32.52
C GLY A 589 -10.07 12.64 33.36
N PRO A 590 -9.75 11.76 34.32
CA PRO A 590 -8.41 11.46 34.85
C PRO A 590 -7.57 10.56 33.94
N PHE A 591 -6.24 10.69 34.11
CA PHE A 591 -5.11 9.94 33.54
C PHE A 591 -5.12 8.38 33.54
N GLN A 592 -6.20 7.74 34.00
CA GLN A 592 -6.13 6.48 34.75
C GLN A 592 -7.15 5.43 34.29
N ASN A 593 -6.70 4.17 34.18
CA ASN A 593 -7.48 3.01 33.73
C ASN A 593 -8.14 3.20 32.34
N PHE A 594 -7.35 3.62 31.35
CA PHE A 594 -7.78 3.62 29.95
C PHE A 594 -7.78 2.22 29.34
N SER A 595 -8.32 2.10 28.13
CA SER A 595 -8.07 0.91 27.33
C SER A 595 -6.57 0.75 27.10
N SER A 596 -6.06 -0.44 27.43
CA SER A 596 -4.70 -0.88 27.13
C SER A 596 -4.48 -1.20 25.65
N GLU A 597 -5.52 -1.10 24.82
CA GLU A 597 -5.56 -1.58 23.44
C GLU A 597 -5.29 -0.50 22.39
N LEU A 598 -5.09 0.77 22.79
CA LEU A 598 -4.89 1.89 21.86
C LEU A 598 -3.52 1.82 21.15
N GLU A 599 -3.53 1.31 19.92
CA GLU A 599 -2.38 1.11 19.03
C GLU A 599 -2.09 2.34 18.15
N GLU A 600 -3.12 3.07 17.73
CA GLU A 600 -2.99 4.29 16.91
C GLU A 600 -3.71 5.45 17.59
N LEU A 601 -2.97 6.52 17.90
CA LEU A 601 -3.51 7.77 18.41
C LEU A 601 -2.99 8.94 17.57
N ASP A 602 -3.90 9.60 16.86
CA ASP A 602 -3.60 10.80 16.10
C ASP A 602 -4.43 12.00 16.61
N LEU A 603 -3.70 13.02 17.08
CA LEU A 603 -4.20 14.28 17.60
C LEU A 603 -3.74 15.50 16.78
N HIS A 604 -3.09 15.31 15.63
CA HIS A 604 -2.35 16.39 14.96
C HIS A 604 -3.24 17.51 14.42
N HIS A 605 -2.66 18.68 14.12
CA HIS A 605 -3.37 19.87 13.62
C HIS A 605 -4.60 20.24 14.46
N ASN A 606 -4.35 20.60 15.72
CA ASN A 606 -5.36 20.99 16.69
C ASN A 606 -4.88 22.21 17.51
N LYS A 607 -5.52 22.50 18.65
CA LYS A 607 -5.19 23.62 19.55
C LYS A 607 -4.94 23.13 20.99
N LEU A 608 -4.60 21.85 21.15
CA LEU A 608 -4.41 21.18 22.44
C LEU A 608 -3.26 21.84 23.21
N GLN A 609 -3.52 22.28 24.44
CA GLN A 609 -2.56 23.04 25.24
C GLN A 609 -2.30 22.42 26.62
N GLY A 610 -1.13 22.74 27.19
CA GLY A 610 -0.67 22.22 28.48
C GLY A 610 0.33 21.06 28.33
N PRO A 611 0.44 20.17 29.32
CA PRO A 611 1.26 18.97 29.21
C PRO A 611 0.56 17.87 28.41
N ILE A 612 1.33 17.02 27.72
CA ILE A 612 0.84 15.74 27.19
C ILE A 612 0.61 14.81 28.40
N PRO A 613 -0.62 14.33 28.68
CA PRO A 613 -0.95 13.75 29.98
C PRO A 613 -0.79 12.22 30.08
N PHE A 614 -0.61 11.51 28.96
CA PHE A 614 -0.35 10.06 28.91
C PHE A 614 0.29 9.66 27.58
N PHE A 615 0.85 8.44 27.53
CA PHE A 615 1.31 7.77 26.32
C PHE A 615 0.80 6.31 26.37
N PRO A 616 0.11 5.79 25.34
CA PRO A 616 -0.38 4.40 25.32
C PRO A 616 0.76 3.39 25.30
N GLU A 617 0.72 2.37 26.17
CA GLU A 617 1.74 1.31 26.22
C GLU A 617 1.78 0.43 24.95
N LYS A 618 0.68 0.36 24.20
CA LYS A 618 0.59 -0.31 22.90
C LYS A 618 0.70 0.62 21.69
N GLY A 619 0.93 1.92 21.90
CA GLY A 619 0.92 2.92 20.82
C GLY A 619 2.01 2.68 19.77
N PHE A 620 1.66 2.04 18.65
CA PHE A 620 2.54 1.82 17.51
C PHE A 620 2.70 3.09 16.68
N TYR A 621 1.60 3.83 16.47
CA TYR A 621 1.56 5.13 15.81
C TYR A 621 1.02 6.19 16.78
N LEU A 622 1.84 7.22 17.05
CA LEU A 622 1.54 8.25 18.03
C LEU A 622 1.91 9.64 17.47
N ASP A 623 0.90 10.42 17.07
CA ASP A 623 1.08 11.80 16.60
C ASP A 623 0.38 12.83 17.51
N PHE A 624 1.19 13.73 18.07
CA PHE A 624 0.78 14.86 18.92
C PHE A 624 1.16 16.22 18.29
N SER A 625 1.51 16.24 17.01
CA SER A 625 2.10 17.39 16.34
C SER A 625 1.11 18.52 16.02
N ASP A 626 1.64 19.67 15.59
CA ASP A 626 0.87 20.86 15.20
C ASP A 626 -0.23 21.23 16.22
N ASN A 627 0.25 21.52 17.42
CA ASN A 627 -0.55 21.74 18.63
C ASN A 627 0.13 22.81 19.51
N ARG A 628 -0.29 22.91 20.79
CA ARG A 628 0.19 23.93 21.75
C ARG A 628 0.67 23.31 23.07
N PHE A 629 1.15 22.07 23.01
CA PHE A 629 1.76 21.43 24.17
C PHE A 629 3.03 22.18 24.58
N ASN A 630 3.23 22.38 25.88
CA ASN A 630 4.26 23.28 26.44
C ASN A 630 5.09 22.66 27.57
N SER A 631 5.00 21.34 27.75
CA SER A 631 5.74 20.58 28.76
C SER A 631 7.17 20.24 28.35
N VAL A 632 7.86 19.52 29.24
CA VAL A 632 9.09 18.78 28.93
C VAL A 632 8.72 17.33 28.58
N ILE A 633 9.50 16.67 27.73
CA ILE A 633 9.33 15.23 27.44
C ILE A 633 9.63 14.41 28.71
N PRO A 634 8.78 13.46 29.15
CA PRO A 634 9.00 12.70 30.38
C PRO A 634 10.35 11.97 30.39
N ARG A 635 11.01 11.93 31.56
CA ARG A 635 12.36 11.34 31.69
C ARG A 635 12.39 9.84 31.39
N ASP A 636 11.24 9.19 31.49
CA ASP A 636 10.93 7.77 31.38
C ASP A 636 10.13 7.43 30.10
N ILE A 637 9.99 8.38 29.16
CA ILE A 637 9.19 8.25 27.92
C ILE A 637 9.45 6.94 27.15
N GLY A 638 10.70 6.47 27.06
CA GLY A 638 11.02 5.26 26.30
C GLY A 638 10.52 3.95 26.92
N ASN A 639 10.00 3.97 28.15
CA ASN A 639 9.30 2.83 28.74
C ASN A 639 7.92 2.62 28.09
N TYR A 640 7.24 3.72 27.72
CA TYR A 640 5.96 3.70 27.01
C TYR A 640 6.17 3.40 25.53
N LEU A 641 7.22 3.97 24.93
CA LEU A 641 7.52 3.84 23.51
C LEU A 641 8.32 2.56 23.17
N SER A 642 7.97 1.42 23.77
CA SER A 642 8.70 0.16 23.58
C SER A 642 8.38 -0.50 22.23
N ILE A 643 7.11 -0.52 21.84
CA ILE A 643 6.64 -1.05 20.55
C ILE A 643 6.34 0.03 19.50
N THR A 644 6.41 1.30 19.86
CA THR A 644 6.17 2.45 18.95
C THR A 644 7.13 2.43 17.77
N TYR A 645 6.58 2.50 16.56
CA TYR A 645 7.34 2.67 15.32
C TYR A 645 7.32 4.12 14.84
N PHE A 646 6.20 4.84 15.02
CA PHE A 646 6.06 6.25 14.66
C PHE A 646 5.74 7.13 15.88
N PHE A 647 6.60 8.12 16.16
CA PHE A 647 6.40 9.10 17.22
C PHE A 647 6.68 10.54 16.75
N SER A 648 5.66 11.38 16.80
CA SER A 648 5.72 12.79 16.39
C SER A 648 5.22 13.71 17.49
N LEU A 649 6.09 14.63 17.93
CA LEU A 649 5.77 15.75 18.83
C LEU A 649 6.00 17.11 18.14
N SER A 650 6.09 17.12 16.81
CA SER A 650 6.57 18.27 16.04
C SER A 650 5.62 19.47 16.08
N ASN A 651 6.11 20.66 15.75
CA ASN A 651 5.33 21.92 15.75
C ASN A 651 4.52 22.15 17.04
N ASN A 652 5.22 22.22 18.16
CA ASN A 652 4.67 22.48 19.50
C ASN A 652 5.55 23.51 20.24
N THR A 653 5.32 23.72 21.52
CA THR A 653 6.11 24.62 22.38
C THR A 653 6.86 23.87 23.49
N LEU A 654 7.22 22.60 23.25
CA LEU A 654 7.91 21.75 24.23
C LEU A 654 9.31 22.27 24.52
N SER A 655 9.81 21.97 25.72
CA SER A 655 11.09 22.49 26.23
C SER A 655 11.88 21.42 27.01
N GLY A 656 12.99 21.82 27.64
CA GLY A 656 13.88 20.90 28.36
C GLY A 656 14.89 20.22 27.44
N THR A 657 15.11 18.93 27.63
CA THR A 657 16.13 18.13 26.91
C THR A 657 15.55 16.82 26.37
N ILE A 658 16.14 16.28 25.32
CA ILE A 658 15.82 14.93 24.82
C ILE A 658 16.22 13.89 25.91
N PRO A 659 15.31 13.03 26.41
CA PRO A 659 15.63 12.10 27.50
C PRO A 659 16.41 10.85 27.06
N ASP A 660 17.38 10.40 27.87
CA ASP A 660 18.11 9.15 27.69
C ASP A 660 17.25 7.87 27.84
N SER A 661 15.97 7.95 28.24
CA SER A 661 15.09 6.77 28.21
C SER A 661 14.66 6.40 26.80
N LEU A 662 14.65 7.34 25.83
CA LEU A 662 14.35 7.04 24.42
C LEU A 662 15.30 5.98 23.85
N CYS A 663 16.48 5.80 24.44
CA CYS A 663 17.41 4.72 24.12
C CYS A 663 16.81 3.30 24.29
N ASN A 664 15.72 3.15 25.03
CA ASN A 664 15.03 1.88 25.30
C ASN A 664 14.01 1.50 24.21
N SER A 665 13.63 2.44 23.33
CA SER A 665 12.58 2.29 22.32
C SER A 665 13.03 1.45 21.12
N SER A 666 13.12 0.13 21.30
CA SER A 666 13.75 -0.80 20.35
C SER A 666 13.09 -0.85 18.97
N ASN A 667 11.82 -0.45 18.85
CA ASN A 667 11.05 -0.57 17.62
C ASN A 667 10.94 0.75 16.85
N LEU A 668 11.50 1.86 17.38
CA LEU A 668 11.28 3.19 16.83
C LEU A 668 11.93 3.35 15.44
N GLY A 669 11.07 3.63 14.45
CA GLY A 669 11.43 3.87 13.05
C GLY A 669 11.42 5.36 12.69
N PHE A 670 10.44 6.12 13.18
CA PHE A 670 10.26 7.54 12.91
C PHE A 670 10.22 8.34 14.21
N LEU A 671 11.09 9.34 14.33
CA LEU A 671 11.12 10.29 15.44
C LEU A 671 11.16 11.73 14.91
N ASP A 672 10.04 12.46 15.07
CA ASP A 672 9.97 13.89 14.77
C ASP A 672 9.71 14.72 16.03
N LEU A 673 10.72 15.49 16.46
CA LEU A 673 10.66 16.44 17.57
C LEU A 673 10.86 17.88 17.08
N SER A 674 10.65 18.14 15.78
CA SER A 674 10.99 19.40 15.15
C SER A 674 10.06 20.57 15.51
N ASN A 675 10.53 21.78 15.23
CA ASN A 675 9.82 23.05 15.47
C ASN A 675 9.27 23.15 16.90
N ASN A 676 10.18 23.07 17.86
CA ASN A 676 9.94 23.12 19.30
C ASN A 676 11.04 23.99 19.96
N ASN A 677 11.03 24.08 21.30
CA ASN A 677 12.04 24.80 22.07
C ASN A 677 12.94 23.85 22.91
N ILE A 678 13.20 22.65 22.39
CA ILE A 678 14.03 21.63 23.04
C ILE A 678 15.51 22.04 22.97
N SER A 679 16.27 21.74 24.02
CA SER A 679 17.64 22.20 24.24
C SER A 679 18.56 21.08 24.76
N GLY A 680 19.81 21.42 25.06
CA GLY A 680 20.83 20.45 25.47
C GLY A 680 21.47 19.72 24.29
N THR A 681 22.13 18.60 24.56
CA THR A 681 22.84 17.78 23.55
C THR A 681 21.96 16.69 22.97
N ILE A 682 22.31 16.19 21.78
CA ILE A 682 21.69 14.99 21.19
C ILE A 682 22.22 13.75 21.94
N PRO A 683 21.36 12.88 22.53
CA PRO A 683 21.81 11.65 23.18
C PRO A 683 22.53 10.71 22.20
N SER A 684 23.73 10.24 22.57
CA SER A 684 24.55 9.39 21.70
C SER A 684 23.93 8.03 21.37
N CYS A 685 22.85 7.64 22.06
CA CYS A 685 22.10 6.42 21.76
C CYS A 685 21.18 6.57 20.55
N LEU A 686 20.62 7.76 20.24
CA LEU A 686 19.78 7.96 19.05
C LEU A 686 20.56 7.62 17.77
N MET A 687 21.85 7.94 17.76
CA MET A 687 22.74 7.58 16.66
C MET A 687 22.93 6.05 16.59
N LYS A 688 23.03 5.34 17.73
CA LYS A 688 23.07 3.86 17.76
C LYS A 688 21.75 3.22 17.32
N MET A 689 20.62 3.86 17.61
CA MET A 689 19.27 3.44 17.21
C MET A 689 19.04 3.56 15.69
N SER A 690 19.94 4.18 14.93
CA SER A 690 19.91 4.19 13.46
C SER A 690 19.88 2.82 12.79
N LYS A 691 20.02 1.71 13.54
CA LYS A 691 19.71 0.35 13.06
C LYS A 691 18.21 0.14 12.77
N THR A 692 17.33 0.77 13.53
CA THR A 692 15.86 0.65 13.40
C THR A 692 15.23 1.97 12.97
N LEU A 693 15.83 3.09 13.37
CA LEU A 693 15.37 4.43 13.04
C LEU A 693 15.64 4.75 11.57
N GLU A 694 14.58 4.79 10.76
CA GLU A 694 14.57 5.21 9.35
C GLU A 694 14.49 6.74 9.20
N LEU A 695 13.92 7.47 10.17
CA LEU A 695 13.81 8.93 10.13
C LEU A 695 14.07 9.59 11.48
N LEU A 696 14.93 10.61 11.47
CA LEU A 696 15.19 11.50 12.60
C LEU A 696 15.08 12.96 12.20
N ASN A 697 14.04 13.64 12.66
CA ASN A 697 13.83 15.06 12.44
C ASN A 697 13.84 15.83 13.77
N LEU A 698 14.87 16.66 13.96
CA LEU A 698 15.09 17.52 15.14
C LEU A 698 15.18 19.01 14.74
N ARG A 699 14.77 19.38 13.51
CA ARG A 699 14.95 20.74 12.98
C ARG A 699 14.25 21.82 13.80
N LYS A 700 14.69 23.07 13.67
CA LYS A 700 14.08 24.27 14.29
C LYS A 700 13.91 24.09 15.82
N ASN A 701 15.03 23.92 16.51
CA ASN A 701 15.13 23.71 17.97
C ASN A 701 16.33 24.51 18.56
N SER A 702 16.66 24.29 19.84
CA SER A 702 17.80 24.90 20.56
C SER A 702 18.88 23.89 20.98
N LEU A 703 19.02 22.76 20.26
CA LEU A 703 20.03 21.74 20.54
C LEU A 703 21.46 22.27 20.29
N MET A 704 22.43 21.80 21.05
CA MET A 704 23.82 22.32 21.07
C MET A 704 24.87 21.21 21.24
N GLY A 705 26.13 21.56 21.02
CA GLY A 705 27.25 20.61 21.04
C GLY A 705 27.36 19.78 19.75
N PRO A 706 28.27 18.80 19.70
CA PRO A 706 28.52 18.02 18.49
C PRO A 706 27.48 16.93 18.26
N VAL A 707 27.22 16.63 16.99
CA VAL A 707 26.45 15.43 16.61
C VAL A 707 27.27 14.18 17.00
N PRO A 708 26.72 13.20 17.75
CA PRO A 708 27.54 12.10 18.28
C PRO A 708 28.02 11.12 17.21
N ASP A 709 29.32 10.85 17.15
CA ASP A 709 29.92 9.91 16.19
C ASP A 709 29.75 8.43 16.63
N LYS A 710 28.50 7.96 16.59
CA LYS A 710 28.03 6.65 17.08
C LYS A 710 26.89 6.04 16.23
N PHE A 711 26.87 6.25 14.92
CA PHE A 711 25.91 5.59 14.03
C PHE A 711 26.14 4.06 13.97
N SER A 712 25.11 3.31 13.58
CA SER A 712 25.18 1.86 13.41
C SER A 712 25.91 1.49 12.12
N ALA A 713 26.74 0.44 12.16
CA ALA A 713 27.34 -0.14 10.94
C ALA A 713 26.32 -0.88 10.05
N VAL A 714 25.12 -1.13 10.58
CA VAL A 714 23.93 -1.53 9.82
C VAL A 714 22.89 -0.45 10.09
N CYS A 715 22.91 0.62 9.30
CA CYS A 715 22.07 1.81 9.50
C CYS A 715 20.95 1.84 8.46
N ALA A 716 19.70 1.93 8.94
CA ALA A 716 18.46 2.01 8.17
C ALA A 716 18.03 3.46 7.85
N LEU A 717 18.67 4.46 8.48
CA LEU A 717 18.31 5.87 8.40
C LEU A 717 18.29 6.38 6.95
N ARG A 718 17.11 6.82 6.51
CA ARG A 718 16.82 7.48 5.22
C ARG A 718 16.89 9.00 5.33
N THR A 719 16.44 9.55 6.46
CA THR A 719 16.34 11.00 6.66
C THR A 719 16.95 11.44 7.99
N LEU A 720 17.87 12.41 7.91
CA LEU A 720 18.46 13.09 9.05
C LEU A 720 18.34 14.61 8.88
N ASN A 721 17.41 15.23 9.61
CA ASN A 721 17.20 16.67 9.57
C ASN A 721 17.48 17.31 10.95
N LEU A 722 18.62 17.99 11.05
CA LEU A 722 19.10 18.68 12.26
C LEU A 722 19.13 20.21 12.08
N ARG A 723 18.51 20.71 11.01
CA ARG A 723 18.53 22.10 10.56
C ARG A 723 18.10 23.10 11.63
N GLN A 724 18.71 24.29 11.66
CA GLN A 724 18.30 25.41 12.52
C GLN A 724 18.32 25.03 14.01
N ASN A 725 19.53 24.71 14.47
CA ASN A 725 19.88 24.44 15.86
C ASN A 725 21.16 25.25 16.22
N LYS A 726 21.88 24.85 17.27
CA LYS A 726 23.13 25.47 17.73
C LYS A 726 24.26 24.42 17.78
N LEU A 727 24.17 23.37 16.96
CA LEU A 727 25.11 22.25 16.92
C LEU A 727 26.47 22.69 16.40
N ASP A 728 27.54 22.12 16.95
CA ASP A 728 28.93 22.50 16.64
C ASP A 728 29.81 21.26 16.33
N GLY A 729 31.13 21.41 16.41
CA GLY A 729 32.07 20.33 16.13
C GLY A 729 32.16 19.96 14.65
N LYS A 730 32.29 18.65 14.38
CA LYS A 730 32.59 18.07 13.06
C LYS A 730 31.46 17.15 12.58
N ILE A 731 31.43 16.85 11.28
CA ILE A 731 30.46 15.92 10.71
C ILE A 731 30.84 14.49 11.13
N PRO A 732 29.93 13.68 11.70
CA PRO A 732 30.22 12.32 12.14
C PRO A 732 30.77 11.42 11.03
N LYS A 733 31.82 10.64 11.32
CA LYS A 733 32.41 9.72 10.34
C LYS A 733 31.56 8.47 10.13
N SER A 734 30.93 7.99 11.21
CA SER A 734 30.01 6.84 11.18
C SER A 734 28.71 7.11 10.41
N LEU A 735 28.35 8.38 10.15
CA LEU A 735 27.25 8.71 9.24
C LEU A 735 27.49 8.17 7.82
N SER A 736 28.76 7.96 7.43
CA SER A 736 29.10 7.34 6.14
C SER A 736 28.77 5.84 6.04
N ASP A 737 28.33 5.22 7.14
CA ASP A 737 27.87 3.82 7.15
C ASP A 737 26.33 3.72 7.01
N CYS A 738 25.62 4.86 6.98
CA CYS A 738 24.20 4.97 6.62
C CYS A 738 23.99 4.96 5.10
N THR A 739 24.21 3.80 4.48
CA THR A 739 24.13 3.60 3.03
C THR A 739 22.72 3.70 2.43
N SER A 740 21.69 3.83 3.27
CA SER A 740 20.28 4.05 2.88
C SER A 740 19.84 5.51 2.94
N LEU A 741 20.72 6.44 3.33
CA LEU A 741 20.35 7.84 3.57
C LEU A 741 20.02 8.55 2.25
N GLU A 742 18.83 9.14 2.15
CA GLU A 742 18.31 9.89 1.00
C GLU A 742 18.33 11.40 1.27
N VAL A 743 18.07 11.84 2.52
CA VAL A 743 17.99 13.26 2.91
C VAL A 743 18.90 13.58 4.10
N LEU A 744 19.76 14.59 3.94
CA LEU A 744 20.61 15.15 4.99
C LEU A 744 20.53 16.68 5.01
N ASP A 745 19.92 17.25 6.04
CA ASP A 745 19.94 18.71 6.30
C ASP A 745 20.58 19.02 7.66
N LEU A 746 21.77 19.60 7.61
CA LEU A 746 22.54 20.11 8.74
C LEU A 746 22.59 21.64 8.78
N GLY A 747 21.84 22.31 7.90
CA GLY A 747 21.95 23.75 7.66
C GLY A 747 21.55 24.61 8.85
N LYS A 748 22.07 25.84 8.92
CA LYS A 748 21.85 26.77 10.04
C LYS A 748 22.30 26.19 11.38
N ASN A 749 23.59 25.90 11.48
CA ASN A 749 24.25 25.42 12.69
C ASN A 749 25.61 26.12 12.84
N LYS A 750 26.53 25.57 13.64
CA LYS A 750 27.89 26.09 13.87
C LYS A 750 28.98 25.10 13.50
N ILE A 751 28.65 24.09 12.68
CA ILE A 751 29.53 22.96 12.35
C ILE A 751 30.78 23.50 11.64
N MET A 752 31.96 23.08 12.10
CA MET A 752 33.26 23.55 11.65
C MET A 752 34.11 22.37 11.19
N ASP A 753 34.04 22.09 9.89
CA ASP A 753 34.73 20.97 9.26
C ASP A 753 35.12 21.27 7.80
N VAL A 754 35.83 20.35 7.17
CA VAL A 754 36.08 20.36 5.72
C VAL A 754 34.92 19.71 4.96
N PHE A 755 34.94 19.78 3.62
CA PHE A 755 33.93 19.13 2.79
C PHE A 755 33.84 17.61 3.08
N PRO A 756 32.64 17.04 3.36
CA PRO A 756 32.51 15.71 3.96
C PRO A 756 32.62 14.56 2.94
N CYS A 757 33.78 14.37 2.33
CA CYS A 757 34.04 13.36 1.30
C CYS A 757 33.71 11.91 1.67
N LEU A 758 33.63 11.57 2.96
CA LEU A 758 33.21 10.25 3.43
C LEU A 758 31.75 9.93 3.04
N LEU A 759 30.90 10.94 2.93
CA LEU A 759 29.49 10.78 2.56
C LEU A 759 29.30 10.34 1.09
N ARG A 760 30.34 10.39 0.24
CA ARG A 760 30.30 9.81 -1.13
C ARG A 760 30.04 8.31 -1.15
N LYS A 761 30.22 7.58 -0.03
CA LYS A 761 29.79 6.18 0.12
C LYS A 761 28.27 6.00 -0.02
N ILE A 762 27.48 7.02 0.31
CA ILE A 762 26.02 6.96 0.36
C ILE A 762 25.48 7.18 -1.05
N SER A 763 25.39 6.10 -1.83
CA SER A 763 24.94 6.15 -3.23
C SER A 763 23.45 6.49 -3.40
N THR A 764 22.67 6.48 -2.32
CA THR A 764 21.24 6.83 -2.26
C THR A 764 20.98 8.32 -2.01
N LEU A 765 22.00 9.12 -1.70
CA LEU A 765 21.80 10.49 -1.23
C LEU A 765 21.22 11.40 -2.33
N ARG A 766 20.02 11.94 -2.09
CA ARG A 766 19.30 12.87 -2.98
C ARG A 766 19.45 14.32 -2.55
N VAL A 767 19.44 14.58 -1.24
CA VAL A 767 19.41 15.94 -0.68
C VAL A 767 20.56 16.13 0.32
N LEU A 768 21.41 17.13 0.06
CA LEU A 768 22.54 17.51 0.91
C LEU A 768 22.51 19.02 1.19
N VAL A 769 22.04 19.40 2.38
CA VAL A 769 21.99 20.80 2.83
C VAL A 769 22.96 21.02 3.98
N LEU A 770 23.99 21.83 3.73
CA LEU A 770 25.05 22.22 4.66
C LEU A 770 25.12 23.74 4.90
N ARG A 771 24.19 24.50 4.32
CA ARG A 771 24.05 25.96 4.39
C ARG A 771 24.27 26.59 5.77
N GLU A 772 24.78 27.82 5.83
CA GLU A 772 24.74 28.68 7.03
C GLU A 772 25.44 27.97 8.22
N ASN A 773 26.73 27.66 8.02
CA ASN A 773 27.64 26.92 8.92
C ASN A 773 29.09 27.47 8.82
N ASN A 774 30.05 26.85 9.52
CA ASN A 774 31.47 27.23 9.52
C ASN A 774 32.36 26.25 8.71
N LEU A 775 31.81 25.63 7.65
CA LEU A 775 32.57 24.70 6.81
C LEU A 775 33.59 25.45 5.95
N HIS A 776 34.73 24.83 5.65
CA HIS A 776 35.86 25.51 5.02
C HIS A 776 36.75 24.58 4.16
N GLY A 777 37.71 25.19 3.46
CA GLY A 777 38.62 24.50 2.56
C GLY A 777 37.99 24.25 1.18
N HIS A 778 38.59 23.34 0.41
CA HIS A 778 38.14 23.02 -0.94
C HIS A 778 37.00 22.00 -0.93
N ILE A 779 36.13 22.05 -1.94
CA ILE A 779 35.23 20.92 -2.26
C ILE A 779 35.93 19.95 -3.23
N GLY A 780 35.40 18.73 -3.38
CA GLY A 780 35.99 17.68 -4.21
C GLY A 780 36.81 16.65 -3.42
N CYS A 781 36.93 15.44 -3.99
CA CYS A 781 37.36 14.25 -3.25
C CYS A 781 38.32 13.37 -4.08
N ALA A 782 39.62 13.67 -4.01
CA ALA A 782 40.64 13.05 -4.86
C ALA A 782 40.83 11.52 -4.72
N ASN A 783 40.41 10.93 -3.59
CA ASN A 783 40.76 9.56 -3.20
C ASN A 783 39.54 8.63 -2.98
N THR A 784 38.41 8.85 -3.67
CA THR A 784 37.20 8.00 -3.50
C THR A 784 36.59 7.51 -4.82
N THR A 785 36.36 6.20 -4.91
CA THR A 785 35.70 5.52 -6.05
C THR A 785 34.17 5.59 -6.00
N ALA A 786 33.58 5.99 -4.87
CA ALA A 786 32.13 6.04 -4.68
C ALA A 786 31.52 7.34 -5.24
N THR A 787 30.29 7.26 -5.77
CA THR A 787 29.66 8.30 -6.60
C THR A 787 28.22 8.60 -6.14
N TRP A 788 27.86 9.88 -6.15
CA TRP A 788 26.52 10.37 -5.78
C TRP A 788 25.59 10.43 -7.01
N ARG A 789 25.17 9.27 -7.49
CA ARG A 789 24.40 9.15 -8.75
C ARG A 789 23.04 9.83 -8.72
N VAL A 790 22.34 9.75 -7.60
CA VAL A 790 20.94 10.22 -7.46
C VAL A 790 20.81 11.57 -6.74
N LEU A 791 21.89 12.35 -6.66
CA LEU A 791 21.89 13.64 -5.98
C LEU A 791 21.13 14.69 -6.78
N GLN A 792 20.28 15.47 -6.09
CA GLN A 792 19.24 16.31 -6.69
C GLN A 792 19.19 17.71 -6.06
N ILE A 793 19.42 17.84 -4.75
CA ILE A 793 19.48 19.16 -4.08
C ILE A 793 20.79 19.29 -3.32
N VAL A 794 21.58 20.31 -3.64
CA VAL A 794 22.87 20.59 -2.99
C VAL A 794 22.96 22.06 -2.59
N ASP A 795 22.99 22.31 -1.28
CA ASP A 795 22.97 23.67 -0.72
C ASP A 795 24.13 23.86 0.27
N LEU A 796 25.19 24.52 -0.20
CA LEU A 796 26.42 24.82 0.54
C LEU A 796 26.53 26.30 0.94
N ALA A 797 25.49 27.09 0.68
CA ALA A 797 25.55 28.55 0.75
C ALA A 797 25.87 29.08 2.16
N PHE A 798 26.44 30.27 2.26
CA PHE A 798 26.82 30.89 3.55
C PHE A 798 27.76 29.98 4.38
N ASN A 799 28.91 29.67 3.80
CA ASN A 799 30.02 28.93 4.42
C ASN A 799 31.36 29.63 4.07
N ASN A 800 32.50 29.01 4.42
CA ASN A 800 33.84 29.54 4.18
C ASN A 800 34.64 28.65 3.20
N PHE A 801 33.98 27.95 2.28
CA PHE A 801 34.65 27.14 1.26
C PHE A 801 35.48 28.02 0.32
N ARG A 802 36.59 27.47 -0.22
CA ARG A 802 37.61 28.22 -0.98
C ARG A 802 38.14 27.46 -2.18
N GLY A 803 38.76 28.18 -3.11
CA GLY A 803 39.47 27.61 -4.25
C GLY A 803 38.54 27.30 -5.43
N LYS A 804 39.09 26.64 -6.45
CA LYS A 804 38.36 26.30 -7.68
C LYS A 804 37.34 25.19 -7.48
N LEU A 805 36.22 25.27 -8.20
CA LEU A 805 35.28 24.16 -8.35
C LEU A 805 35.91 23.04 -9.21
N PRO A 806 35.91 21.78 -8.76
CA PRO A 806 36.56 20.67 -9.46
C PRO A 806 35.65 20.01 -10.52
N GLU A 807 36.03 20.11 -11.80
CA GLU A 807 35.38 19.50 -12.98
C GLU A 807 34.86 18.06 -12.72
N THR A 808 35.76 17.14 -12.35
CA THR A 808 35.49 15.69 -12.19
C THR A 808 34.61 15.33 -10.98
N PHE A 809 34.10 16.30 -10.24
CA PHE A 809 33.15 16.09 -9.15
C PHE A 809 31.71 16.06 -9.67
N PHE A 810 31.39 17.00 -10.58
CA PHE A 810 30.07 17.16 -11.19
C PHE A 810 29.71 16.02 -12.15
N THR A 811 30.71 15.44 -12.82
CA THR A 811 30.57 14.28 -13.73
C THR A 811 30.08 12.99 -13.06
N SER A 812 29.65 13.03 -11.79
CA SER A 812 29.13 11.87 -11.05
C SER A 812 27.67 12.02 -10.58
N TRP A 813 27.00 13.14 -10.87
CA TRP A 813 25.62 13.44 -10.45
C TRP A 813 24.63 13.10 -11.57
N GLU A 814 24.57 11.81 -11.93
CA GLU A 814 23.87 11.26 -13.09
C GLU A 814 22.39 11.73 -13.18
N ALA A 815 21.66 11.79 -12.07
CA ALA A 815 20.25 12.17 -12.02
C ALA A 815 19.95 13.67 -12.30
N MET A 816 20.97 14.54 -12.35
CA MET A 816 20.79 15.93 -12.82
C MET A 816 20.96 16.07 -14.35
N MET A 817 21.54 15.06 -15.02
CA MET A 817 21.94 15.14 -16.43
C MET A 817 20.86 14.62 -17.40
N SER A 818 19.90 13.83 -16.90
CA SER A 818 18.91 13.11 -17.70
C SER A 818 17.57 13.84 -17.80
N GLU A 819 17.12 14.09 -19.03
CA GLU A 819 15.74 14.46 -19.37
C GLU A 819 14.84 13.20 -19.23
N GLU A 820 14.45 12.81 -18.01
CA GLU A 820 13.53 11.68 -17.79
C GLU A 820 12.09 12.04 -18.20
N ASN A 821 11.41 11.12 -18.90
CA ASN A 821 10.07 11.34 -19.42
C ASN A 821 9.01 11.48 -18.31
N GLN A 822 8.04 12.36 -18.55
CA GLN A 822 6.97 12.71 -17.61
C GLN A 822 5.81 11.69 -17.62
N ASP A 823 6.08 10.42 -17.26
CA ASP A 823 4.99 9.49 -16.90
C ASP A 823 4.31 9.95 -15.59
N GLU A 824 2.97 10.03 -15.59
CA GLU A 824 2.14 10.60 -14.52
C GLU A 824 1.80 9.57 -13.41
N SER A 825 2.81 8.95 -12.79
CA SER A 825 2.60 8.06 -11.63
C SER A 825 2.69 8.79 -10.29
N GLU A 826 1.87 8.38 -9.31
CA GLU A 826 1.83 8.94 -7.94
C GLU A 826 3.14 8.75 -7.13
N GLU A 827 4.08 7.95 -7.63
CA GLU A 827 5.29 7.52 -6.90
C GLU A 827 6.49 8.50 -7.02
N LYS A 828 6.37 9.60 -7.79
CA LYS A 828 7.46 10.58 -8.01
C LYS A 828 7.73 11.56 -6.85
N LYS A 829 7.65 11.09 -5.59
CA LYS A 829 7.79 11.89 -4.35
C LYS A 829 8.65 11.13 -3.32
N ILE A 830 9.57 11.81 -2.63
CA ILE A 830 10.28 11.22 -1.48
C ILE A 830 9.27 11.08 -0.33
N ARG A 831 8.81 9.83 -0.12
CA ARG A 831 7.79 9.45 0.85
C ARG A 831 8.18 8.14 1.52
N HIS A 832 8.07 8.09 2.84
CA HIS A 832 8.38 6.87 3.61
C HIS A 832 7.08 6.21 4.08
N LYS A 833 6.84 4.96 3.67
CA LYS A 833 5.64 4.19 4.04
C LYS A 833 5.73 3.78 5.51
N ILE A 834 4.74 4.19 6.31
CA ILE A 834 4.69 3.88 7.76
C ILE A 834 4.06 2.49 7.99
N TYR A 835 3.22 2.03 7.05
CA TYR A 835 2.65 0.68 7.06
C TYR A 835 2.86 -0.02 5.72
N GLN A 836 3.13 -1.33 5.75
CA GLN A 836 3.27 -2.17 4.55
C GLN A 836 1.93 -2.34 3.79
N TYR A 837 0.79 -2.18 4.48
CA TYR A 837 -0.57 -2.37 3.95
C TYR A 837 -1.51 -1.19 4.27
N GLY A 838 -0.97 0.02 4.47
CA GLY A 838 -1.74 1.20 4.85
C GLY A 838 -1.35 2.47 4.09
N HIS A 839 -2.23 3.48 4.12
CA HIS A 839 -2.07 4.73 3.37
C HIS A 839 -1.32 5.84 4.13
N LEU A 840 -0.66 5.53 5.25
CA LEU A 840 0.10 6.49 6.05
C LEU A 840 1.55 6.61 5.54
N TYR A 841 1.96 7.84 5.21
CA TYR A 841 3.28 8.18 4.70
C TYR A 841 3.83 9.38 5.48
N TYR A 842 5.13 9.38 5.78
CA TYR A 842 5.84 10.62 6.11
C TYR A 842 6.30 11.29 4.81
N GLU A 843 6.01 12.59 4.65
CA GLU A 843 6.45 13.40 3.51
C GLU A 843 7.62 14.29 3.94
N ASP A 844 8.76 14.15 3.26
CA ASP A 844 10.00 14.83 3.66
C ASP A 844 9.97 16.33 3.34
N SER A 845 10.66 17.14 4.14
CA SER A 845 10.71 18.59 3.94
C SER A 845 12.10 19.21 4.02
N VAL A 846 12.42 20.04 3.02
CA VAL A 846 13.68 20.79 2.90
C VAL A 846 13.40 22.26 2.59
N THR A 847 14.14 23.20 3.18
CA THR A 847 14.11 24.59 2.70
C THR A 847 15.17 24.78 1.62
N VAL A 848 14.77 25.28 0.46
CA VAL A 848 15.69 25.73 -0.62
C VAL A 848 15.54 27.25 -0.83
N THR A 849 16.45 27.85 -1.60
CA THR A 849 16.29 29.23 -2.10
C THR A 849 15.95 29.16 -3.57
N ILE A 850 14.77 29.64 -3.95
CA ILE A 850 14.26 29.66 -5.33
C ILE A 850 13.82 31.09 -5.62
N LYS A 851 14.25 31.69 -6.74
CA LYS A 851 13.80 33.03 -7.18
C LYS A 851 14.00 34.11 -6.10
N GLY A 852 15.14 34.04 -5.39
CA GLY A 852 15.50 34.93 -4.28
C GLY A 852 14.77 34.66 -2.95
N GLN A 853 13.81 33.72 -2.89
CA GLN A 853 13.00 33.46 -1.70
C GLN A 853 13.32 32.10 -1.06
N ARG A 854 13.32 32.04 0.28
CA ARG A 854 13.50 30.81 1.05
C ARG A 854 12.15 30.08 1.15
N MET A 855 12.02 28.89 0.55
CA MET A 855 10.76 28.12 0.52
C MET A 855 10.95 26.72 1.12
N ASP A 856 10.09 26.33 2.06
CA ASP A 856 10.02 24.96 2.61
C ASP A 856 9.24 24.06 1.62
N LEU A 857 9.94 23.22 0.86
CA LEU A 857 9.34 22.18 0.01
C LEU A 857 8.88 21.03 0.89
N ILE A 858 7.58 20.97 1.21
CA ILE A 858 6.98 19.98 2.13
C ILE A 858 6.70 18.61 1.46
N LYS A 859 6.87 18.53 0.13
CA LYS A 859 6.78 17.31 -0.68
C LYS A 859 7.94 17.30 -1.67
N ILE A 860 9.07 16.70 -1.30
CA ILE A 860 10.25 16.68 -2.18
C ILE A 860 9.97 15.78 -3.41
N LEU A 861 9.82 16.41 -4.56
CA LEU A 861 9.60 15.74 -5.85
C LEU A 861 10.89 15.11 -6.33
N THR A 862 10.85 13.85 -6.78
CA THR A 862 12.06 13.09 -7.19
C THR A 862 12.65 13.52 -8.53
N PHE A 863 12.23 14.68 -9.06
CA PHE A 863 12.74 15.31 -10.29
C PHE A 863 13.12 16.79 -10.12
N PHE A 864 12.79 17.42 -8.99
CA PHE A 864 13.20 18.81 -8.74
C PHE A 864 14.68 18.85 -8.37
N THR A 865 15.50 19.63 -9.07
CA THR A 865 16.93 19.74 -8.78
C THR A 865 17.45 21.17 -8.67
N SER A 866 18.37 21.40 -7.73
CA SER A 866 18.83 22.72 -7.31
C SER A 866 20.26 22.71 -6.76
N ILE A 867 21.05 23.72 -7.13
CA ILE A 867 22.41 23.96 -6.63
C ILE A 867 22.50 25.39 -6.09
N ASP A 868 22.89 25.56 -4.82
CA ASP A 868 23.21 26.87 -4.23
C ASP A 868 24.55 26.82 -3.48
N PHE A 869 25.57 27.44 -4.06
CA PHE A 869 26.92 27.59 -3.49
C PHE A 869 27.22 29.05 -3.09
N SER A 870 26.19 29.91 -3.04
CA SER A 870 26.37 31.35 -2.86
C SER A 870 26.99 31.74 -1.51
N SER A 871 27.57 32.94 -1.42
CA SER A 871 28.18 33.46 -0.18
C SER A 871 29.24 32.52 0.41
N ASN A 872 30.30 32.28 -0.36
CA ASN A 872 31.48 31.50 -0.02
C ASN A 872 32.74 32.27 -0.49
N HIS A 873 33.87 31.59 -0.74
CA HIS A 873 35.06 32.16 -1.35
C HIS A 873 35.59 31.29 -2.51
N PHE A 874 34.69 30.71 -3.32
CA PHE A 874 35.09 29.99 -4.52
C PHE A 874 35.70 30.95 -5.55
N GLU A 875 36.70 30.48 -6.30
CA GLU A 875 37.50 31.32 -7.21
C GLU A 875 37.76 30.63 -8.56
N GLY A 876 38.17 31.41 -9.57
CA GLY A 876 38.48 30.90 -10.91
C GLY A 876 37.23 30.70 -11.78
N GLU A 877 37.39 30.00 -12.90
CA GLU A 877 36.32 29.81 -13.89
C GLU A 877 35.23 28.85 -13.40
N ILE A 878 34.00 29.07 -13.87
CA ILE A 878 32.86 28.16 -13.62
C ILE A 878 33.01 26.93 -14.54
N PRO A 879 33.12 25.69 -14.02
CA PRO A 879 33.33 24.50 -14.84
C PRO A 879 32.22 24.24 -15.85
N ASN A 880 32.57 23.72 -17.02
CA ASN A 880 31.60 23.44 -18.09
C ASN A 880 30.62 22.32 -17.73
N GLU A 881 31.08 21.35 -16.93
CA GLU A 881 30.37 20.15 -16.51
C GLU A 881 29.13 20.48 -15.66
N LEU A 882 29.13 21.64 -14.97
CA LEU A 882 27.99 22.12 -14.21
C LEU A 882 26.80 22.51 -15.14
N PHE A 883 27.08 22.79 -16.41
CA PHE A 883 26.07 23.08 -17.43
C PHE A 883 25.58 21.82 -18.17
N ASP A 884 26.10 20.63 -17.86
CA ASP A 884 25.52 19.36 -18.36
C ASP A 884 24.33 18.86 -17.52
N PHE A 885 24.01 19.56 -16.43
CA PHE A 885 22.86 19.30 -15.55
C PHE A 885 21.52 19.76 -16.14
N LYS A 886 21.09 19.16 -17.25
CA LYS A 886 19.89 19.57 -18.01
C LYS A 886 18.60 19.68 -17.19
N ALA A 887 18.46 18.90 -16.12
CA ALA A 887 17.30 18.93 -15.21
C ALA A 887 17.38 20.01 -14.10
N LEU A 888 18.39 20.89 -14.12
CA LEU A 888 18.63 21.88 -13.07
C LEU A 888 17.62 23.03 -13.13
N HIS A 889 16.74 23.11 -12.14
CA HIS A 889 15.70 24.16 -12.05
C HIS A 889 16.21 25.44 -11.39
N THR A 890 17.28 25.38 -10.57
CA THR A 890 17.84 26.54 -9.88
C THR A 890 19.34 26.42 -9.70
N LEU A 891 20.06 27.47 -10.08
CA LEU A 891 21.50 27.62 -9.92
C LEU A 891 21.83 28.97 -9.26
N ASN A 892 22.50 28.92 -8.12
CA ASN A 892 23.00 30.10 -7.43
C ASN A 892 24.49 29.95 -7.08
N LEU A 893 25.31 30.86 -7.61
CA LEU A 893 26.76 30.95 -7.39
C LEU A 893 27.18 32.34 -6.87
N SER A 894 26.24 33.20 -6.50
CA SER A 894 26.50 34.61 -6.19
C SER A 894 27.36 34.83 -4.94
N ASN A 895 27.92 36.02 -4.80
CA ASN A 895 28.76 36.42 -3.66
C ASN A 895 29.94 35.44 -3.44
N ASN A 896 30.79 35.35 -4.47
CA ASN A 896 32.00 34.53 -4.53
C ASN A 896 33.10 35.34 -5.26
N ALA A 897 34.16 34.68 -5.75
CA ALA A 897 35.23 35.26 -6.56
C ALA A 897 35.38 34.53 -7.91
N PHE A 898 34.29 34.03 -8.49
CA PHE A 898 34.30 33.41 -9.82
C PHE A 898 34.71 34.40 -10.89
N SER A 899 35.58 33.99 -11.81
CA SER A 899 36.22 34.84 -12.83
C SER A 899 36.21 34.18 -14.20
N GLY A 900 36.71 34.88 -15.22
CA GLY A 900 36.57 34.44 -16.61
C GLY A 900 35.14 34.57 -17.12
N LYS A 901 34.81 33.86 -18.19
CA LYS A 901 33.57 34.08 -18.97
C LYS A 901 32.43 33.17 -18.53
N ILE A 902 31.19 33.65 -18.64
CA ILE A 902 29.99 32.80 -18.53
C ILE A 902 30.00 31.81 -19.71
N PRO A 903 30.01 30.48 -19.48
CA PRO A 903 30.14 29.50 -20.57
C PRO A 903 28.94 29.44 -21.53
N GLN A 904 29.20 29.24 -22.82
CA GLN A 904 28.16 29.05 -23.84
C GLN A 904 27.39 27.71 -23.70
N SER A 905 27.90 26.77 -22.92
CA SER A 905 27.20 25.54 -22.53
C SER A 905 25.91 25.81 -21.75
N ILE A 906 25.72 27.01 -21.21
CA ILE A 906 24.51 27.45 -20.48
C ILE A 906 23.18 27.14 -21.19
N ARG A 907 23.15 27.12 -22.54
CA ARG A 907 22.00 26.70 -23.37
C ARG A 907 21.47 25.28 -23.07
N ASN A 908 22.28 24.43 -22.44
CA ASN A 908 21.92 23.05 -22.09
C ASN A 908 20.92 22.99 -20.91
N LEU A 909 20.91 24.00 -20.05
CA LEU A 909 20.09 24.06 -18.82
C LEU A 909 18.64 24.50 -19.12
N LYS A 910 17.93 23.76 -19.99
CA LYS A 910 16.61 24.16 -20.51
C LYS A 910 15.57 24.43 -19.42
N GLU A 911 15.55 23.59 -18.38
CA GLU A 911 14.56 23.64 -17.29
C GLU A 911 14.89 24.71 -16.22
N LEU A 912 15.93 25.54 -16.43
CA LEU A 912 16.41 26.48 -15.43
C LEU A 912 15.45 27.66 -15.21
N GLU A 913 14.76 27.67 -14.06
CA GLU A 913 13.83 28.72 -13.67
C GLU A 913 14.49 29.93 -13.00
N SER A 914 15.67 29.75 -12.40
CA SER A 914 16.32 30.76 -11.55
C SER A 914 17.85 30.67 -11.64
N LEU A 915 18.50 31.75 -12.07
CA LEU A 915 19.95 31.89 -12.16
C LEU A 915 20.43 33.14 -11.40
N ASP A 916 21.37 32.95 -10.48
CA ASP A 916 22.05 34.06 -9.79
C ASP A 916 23.57 33.84 -9.82
N LEU A 917 24.27 34.75 -10.50
CA LEU A 917 25.74 34.83 -10.62
C LEU A 917 26.28 36.16 -10.06
N SER A 918 25.44 36.94 -9.36
CA SER A 918 25.77 38.30 -8.92
C SER A 918 26.94 38.37 -7.93
N ASN A 919 27.56 39.54 -7.79
CA ASN A 919 28.68 39.81 -6.88
C ASN A 919 29.83 38.78 -7.04
N ASN A 920 30.47 38.81 -8.21
CA ASN A 920 31.58 37.95 -8.63
C ASN A 920 32.58 38.78 -9.49
N LEU A 921 33.55 38.13 -10.13
CA LEU A 921 34.59 38.72 -10.98
C LEU A 921 34.47 38.27 -12.45
N LEU A 922 33.26 37.91 -12.90
CA LEU A 922 33.02 37.37 -14.24
C LEU A 922 33.21 38.46 -15.31
N GLU A 923 33.90 38.13 -16.39
CA GLU A 923 34.35 39.08 -17.41
C GLU A 923 33.90 38.69 -18.83
N GLY A 924 33.98 39.66 -19.76
CA GLY A 924 33.63 39.46 -21.16
C GLY A 924 32.13 39.56 -21.44
N ASN A 925 31.72 39.09 -22.62
CA ASN A 925 30.34 39.24 -23.08
C ASN A 925 29.40 38.23 -22.44
N ILE A 926 28.18 38.66 -22.10
CA ILE A 926 27.06 37.75 -21.81
C ILE A 926 26.82 36.88 -23.06
N PRO A 927 26.87 35.54 -22.96
CA PRO A 927 26.72 34.67 -24.13
C PRO A 927 25.30 34.74 -24.69
N THR A 928 25.16 34.85 -26.01
CA THR A 928 23.87 34.86 -26.71
C THR A 928 23.02 33.64 -26.40
N GLU A 929 23.66 32.53 -26.06
CA GLU A 929 23.10 31.26 -25.62
C GLU A 929 22.15 31.38 -24.41
N ILE A 930 22.33 32.37 -23.52
CA ILE A 930 21.41 32.56 -22.39
C ILE A 930 19.98 32.95 -22.85
N ALA A 931 19.85 33.49 -24.07
CA ALA A 931 18.56 33.85 -24.66
C ALA A 931 17.70 32.64 -25.06
N THR A 932 18.23 31.41 -25.03
CA THR A 932 17.47 30.18 -25.37
C THR A 932 16.78 29.53 -24.17
N LEU A 933 16.94 30.08 -22.95
CA LEU A 933 16.37 29.51 -21.72
C LEU A 933 14.93 30.02 -21.48
N SER A 934 13.96 29.33 -22.10
CA SER A 934 12.54 29.73 -22.10
C SER A 934 11.79 29.56 -20.77
N PHE A 935 12.40 28.93 -19.77
CA PHE A 935 11.84 28.79 -18.41
C PHE A 935 12.42 29.82 -17.43
N LEU A 936 13.44 30.59 -17.82
CA LEU A 936 14.21 31.43 -16.91
C LEU A 936 13.39 32.61 -16.37
N SER A 937 12.89 32.47 -15.16
CA SER A 937 11.99 33.43 -14.51
C SER A 937 12.68 34.41 -13.58
N VAL A 938 13.91 34.12 -13.15
CA VAL A 938 14.80 35.04 -12.42
C VAL A 938 16.21 34.95 -12.97
N LEU A 939 16.82 36.11 -13.21
CA LEU A 939 18.22 36.28 -13.60
C LEU A 939 18.83 37.41 -12.78
N ASP A 940 20.01 37.19 -12.20
CA ASP A 940 20.87 38.25 -11.68
C ASP A 940 22.34 38.02 -12.06
N LEU A 941 22.95 39.03 -12.70
CA LEU A 941 24.33 39.09 -13.16
C LEU A 941 25.03 40.37 -12.62
N SER A 942 24.42 41.07 -11.67
CA SER A 942 24.90 42.34 -11.14
C SER A 942 26.26 42.22 -10.43
N PHE A 943 26.99 43.33 -10.33
CA PHE A 943 28.29 43.44 -9.65
C PHE A 943 29.29 42.39 -10.16
N ASN A 944 29.70 42.55 -11.42
CA ASN A 944 30.68 41.72 -12.12
C ASN A 944 31.51 42.62 -13.06
N HIS A 945 32.30 42.05 -13.97
CA HIS A 945 33.11 42.76 -14.96
C HIS A 945 32.66 42.47 -16.40
N LEU A 946 31.36 42.23 -16.60
CA LEU A 946 30.78 41.91 -17.90
C LEU A 946 30.78 43.14 -18.82
N VAL A 947 30.93 42.90 -20.12
CA VAL A 947 31.06 43.95 -21.15
C VAL A 947 30.26 43.64 -22.40
N GLY A 948 30.01 44.64 -23.24
CA GLY A 948 29.34 44.49 -24.52
C GLY A 948 27.82 44.64 -24.46
N LYS A 949 27.16 44.39 -25.59
CA LYS A 949 25.70 44.55 -25.70
C LYS A 949 24.97 43.39 -25.02
N ILE A 950 23.96 43.69 -24.19
CA ILE A 950 23.08 42.68 -23.62
C ILE A 950 22.35 41.92 -24.75
N PRO A 951 22.38 40.57 -24.79
CA PRO A 951 21.70 39.80 -25.83
C PRO A 951 20.18 40.05 -25.88
N THR A 952 19.64 40.13 -27.09
CA THR A 952 18.21 40.29 -27.32
C THR A 952 17.51 38.93 -27.35
N GLY A 953 16.54 38.70 -26.47
CA GLY A 953 15.76 37.47 -26.38
C GLY A 953 14.39 37.72 -25.74
N THR A 954 13.41 36.85 -26.00
CA THR A 954 12.00 37.08 -25.62
C THR A 954 11.77 37.28 -24.12
N GLN A 955 12.69 36.82 -23.27
CA GLN A 955 12.58 36.88 -21.81
C GLN A 955 13.67 37.78 -21.15
N LEU A 956 14.84 37.95 -21.78
CA LEU A 956 15.95 38.75 -21.22
C LEU A 956 15.57 40.21 -21.00
N GLN A 957 14.86 40.82 -21.94
CA GLN A 957 14.38 42.20 -21.81
C GLN A 957 13.17 42.36 -20.86
N SER A 958 12.73 41.29 -20.19
CA SER A 958 11.72 41.38 -19.11
C SER A 958 12.32 41.52 -17.71
N PHE A 959 13.63 41.25 -17.55
CA PHE A 959 14.33 41.44 -16.28
C PHE A 959 14.60 42.92 -16.00
N PRO A 960 14.62 43.34 -14.72
CA PRO A 960 14.90 44.72 -14.35
C PRO A 960 16.37 45.09 -14.63
N ALA A 961 16.64 46.37 -14.87
CA ALA A 961 18.00 46.89 -15.05
C ALA A 961 18.94 46.58 -13.85
N SER A 962 18.39 46.39 -12.64
CA SER A 962 19.14 45.96 -11.46
C SER A 962 19.85 44.62 -11.66
N SER A 963 19.28 43.67 -12.42
CA SER A 963 19.89 42.37 -12.73
C SER A 963 21.20 42.45 -13.53
N PHE A 964 21.58 43.64 -14.00
CA PHE A 964 22.80 43.90 -14.77
C PHE A 964 23.66 45.03 -14.16
N GLN A 965 23.20 45.65 -13.07
CA GLN A 965 23.83 46.81 -12.43
C GLN A 965 25.28 46.52 -11.99
N GLY A 966 26.16 47.51 -12.03
CA GLY A 966 27.55 47.35 -11.58
C GLY A 966 28.39 46.49 -12.52
N ASN A 967 28.12 46.58 -13.82
CA ASN A 967 28.93 46.03 -14.91
C ASN A 967 29.19 47.16 -15.92
N ASP A 968 30.22 47.97 -15.68
CA ASP A 968 30.42 49.27 -16.35
C ASP A 968 30.60 49.22 -17.88
N GLY A 969 30.79 48.02 -18.46
CA GLY A 969 30.89 47.82 -19.91
C GLY A 969 29.62 47.27 -20.58
N LEU A 970 28.54 46.96 -19.85
CA LEU A 970 27.29 46.48 -20.43
C LEU A 970 26.43 47.61 -20.98
N TYR A 971 25.82 47.41 -22.15
CA TYR A 971 24.95 48.41 -22.77
C TYR A 971 23.74 47.82 -23.52
N GLY A 972 22.74 48.67 -23.77
CA GLY A 972 21.48 48.31 -24.42
C GLY A 972 20.43 47.64 -23.50
N PRO A 973 19.20 47.42 -23.99
CA PRO A 973 18.05 47.08 -23.15
C PRO A 973 18.24 45.77 -22.33
N PRO A 974 17.92 45.76 -21.03
CA PRO A 974 17.12 46.76 -20.29
C PRO A 974 17.89 47.96 -19.71
N LEU A 975 19.20 48.11 -19.96
CA LEU A 975 19.95 49.30 -19.55
C LEU A 975 19.59 50.52 -20.42
N THR A 976 19.74 51.72 -19.86
CA THR A 976 19.38 53.00 -20.49
C THR A 976 20.50 53.63 -21.34
N GLU A 977 21.67 53.00 -21.41
CA GLU A 977 22.84 53.54 -22.08
C GLU A 977 23.10 52.85 -23.43
N GLU A 978 23.40 53.67 -24.45
CA GLU A 978 23.94 53.24 -25.74
C GLU A 978 25.37 53.80 -25.86
N LEU A 979 26.33 52.95 -26.20
CA LEU A 979 27.75 53.32 -26.28
C LEU A 979 28.09 53.98 -27.62
N ASP A 980 28.59 55.21 -27.58
CA ASP A 980 28.78 56.07 -28.75
C ASP A 980 30.08 55.75 -29.52
N GLY A 981 30.05 54.66 -30.29
CA GLY A 981 30.74 54.58 -31.59
C GLY A 981 32.26 54.40 -31.66
N THR A 982 33.00 54.26 -30.56
CA THR A 982 34.48 54.06 -30.61
C THR A 982 34.98 52.74 -30.02
N GLU A 983 35.86 52.05 -30.74
CA GLU A 983 36.49 50.79 -30.33
C GLU A 983 37.52 50.95 -29.20
N PRO A 984 37.67 49.96 -28.29
CA PRO A 984 38.72 49.97 -27.27
C PRO A 984 40.09 49.64 -27.89
N GLY A 985 40.95 50.66 -27.97
CA GLY A 985 42.34 50.52 -28.41
C GLY A 985 43.22 49.71 -27.45
N VAL A 986 44.33 49.20 -28.00
CA VAL A 986 45.32 48.34 -27.33
C VAL A 986 45.79 48.89 -25.97
N LEU A 987 45.90 47.99 -24.97
CA LEU A 987 46.50 48.23 -23.66
C LEU A 987 47.80 49.04 -23.72
N GLN A 988 47.91 50.07 -22.88
CA GLN A 988 49.17 50.72 -22.55
C GLN A 988 49.40 50.64 -21.04
N GLU A 989 50.55 50.13 -20.63
CA GLU A 989 50.91 50.01 -19.21
C GLU A 989 50.96 51.39 -18.53
N HIS A 990 50.37 51.51 -17.35
CA HIS A 990 50.80 52.50 -16.35
C HIS A 990 50.88 51.87 -14.96
N GLN A 991 51.93 52.24 -14.24
CA GLN A 991 52.30 51.63 -12.97
C GLN A 991 51.44 52.16 -11.81
N THR A 992 51.33 51.33 -10.78
CA THR A 992 50.55 51.54 -9.55
C THR A 992 50.77 52.90 -8.87
N THR A 993 49.69 53.62 -8.57
CA THR A 993 49.64 54.59 -7.47
C THR A 993 48.37 54.43 -6.63
N VAL A 994 48.56 53.98 -5.39
CA VAL A 994 47.77 54.17 -4.15
C VAL A 994 46.25 54.38 -4.27
N SER A 995 45.52 53.52 -3.55
CA SER A 995 44.06 53.59 -3.32
C SER A 995 43.52 54.97 -2.92
N THR A 996 42.60 55.50 -3.72
CA THR A 996 41.65 56.54 -3.29
C THR A 996 40.50 55.89 -2.52
N ILE A 997 40.34 56.26 -1.25
CA ILE A 997 39.17 55.86 -0.44
C ILE A 997 37.91 56.51 -1.03
N ASP A 998 36.86 55.73 -1.27
CA ASP A 998 35.55 56.27 -1.64
C ASP A 998 34.89 56.94 -0.43
N TRP A 999 34.80 58.27 -0.49
CA TRP A 999 34.22 59.09 0.56
C TRP A 999 32.71 58.98 0.68
N ASN A 1000 32.02 58.46 -0.35
CA ASN A 1000 30.56 58.39 -0.36
C ASN A 1000 30.03 57.48 0.76
N PHE A 1001 30.59 56.27 0.91
CA PHE A 1001 30.18 55.32 1.96
C PHE A 1001 30.42 55.85 3.38
N ILE A 1002 31.60 56.42 3.64
CA ILE A 1002 31.91 57.04 4.95
C ILE A 1002 30.96 58.22 5.24
N SER A 1003 30.57 59.00 4.22
CA SER A 1003 29.63 60.11 4.42
C SER A 1003 28.23 59.65 4.86
N VAL A 1004 27.79 58.46 4.41
CA VAL A 1004 26.48 57.88 4.79
C VAL A 1004 26.52 57.29 6.20
N GLU A 1005 27.56 56.53 6.56
CA GLU A 1005 27.70 56.01 7.94
C GLU A 1005 27.87 57.15 8.96
N VAL A 1006 28.76 58.11 8.69
CA VAL A 1006 28.94 59.28 9.56
C VAL A 1006 27.67 60.12 9.60
N GLY A 1007 26.98 60.30 8.47
CA GLY A 1007 25.70 61.02 8.40
C GLY A 1007 24.59 60.37 9.25
N LEU A 1008 24.47 59.03 9.20
CA LEU A 1008 23.51 58.28 10.02
C LEU A 1008 23.88 58.32 11.51
N ILE A 1009 25.15 58.13 11.86
CA ILE A 1009 25.61 58.19 13.26
C ILE A 1009 25.42 59.60 13.84
N PHE A 1010 25.75 60.65 13.08
CA PHE A 1010 25.63 62.05 13.51
C PHE A 1010 24.16 62.48 13.59
N GLY A 1011 23.32 62.07 12.63
CA GLY A 1011 21.87 62.30 12.65
C GLY A 1011 21.18 61.59 13.82
N HIS A 1012 21.48 60.32 14.05
CA HIS A 1012 20.97 59.56 15.20
C HIS A 1012 21.46 60.16 16.53
N GLY A 1013 22.69 60.67 16.57
CA GLY A 1013 23.23 61.43 17.70
C GLY A 1013 22.49 62.75 17.96
N MET A 1014 22.20 63.53 16.93
CA MET A 1014 21.46 64.80 17.04
C MET A 1014 19.99 64.62 17.45
N VAL A 1015 19.32 63.55 17.01
CA VAL A 1015 17.92 63.29 17.38
C VAL A 1015 17.81 62.71 18.80
N PHE A 1016 18.59 61.66 19.13
CA PHE A 1016 18.41 60.93 20.38
C PHE A 1016 19.30 61.43 21.52
N GLY A 1017 20.41 62.12 21.26
CA GLY A 1017 21.27 62.72 22.28
C GLY A 1017 20.54 63.71 23.21
N PRO A 1018 19.81 64.72 22.68
CA PRO A 1018 19.02 65.64 23.50
C PRO A 1018 17.94 64.91 24.32
N LEU A 1019 17.30 63.88 23.75
CA LEU A 1019 16.29 63.06 24.42
C LEU A 1019 16.87 62.13 25.50
N LEU A 1020 18.16 61.81 25.45
CA LEU A 1020 18.86 61.02 26.47
C LEU A 1020 19.39 61.89 27.62
N PHE A 1021 19.92 63.08 27.32
CA PHE A 1021 20.70 63.87 28.28
C PHE A 1021 20.03 65.17 28.79
N TRP A 1022 19.01 65.73 28.12
CA TRP A 1022 18.35 66.96 28.58
C TRP A 1022 16.93 66.76 29.14
N LYS A 1023 16.84 66.89 30.47
CA LYS A 1023 15.61 66.69 31.27
C LYS A 1023 14.42 67.55 30.81
N GLN A 1024 14.67 68.79 30.36
CA GLN A 1024 13.61 69.71 29.88
C GLN A 1024 12.91 69.22 28.60
N TRP A 1025 13.65 68.60 27.67
CA TRP A 1025 13.08 68.11 26.40
C TRP A 1025 12.16 66.90 26.63
N ARG A 1026 12.52 65.99 27.55
CA ARG A 1026 11.62 64.92 28.00
C ARG A 1026 10.31 65.46 28.58
N THR A 1027 10.35 66.56 29.32
CA THR A 1027 9.14 67.17 29.89
C THR A 1027 8.24 67.81 28.83
N CYS A 1028 8.81 68.42 27.77
CA CYS A 1028 8.00 68.97 26.67
C CYS A 1028 7.25 67.89 25.89
N LEU A 1029 7.91 66.75 25.59
CA LEU A 1029 7.31 65.67 24.80
C LEU A 1029 6.11 65.04 25.52
N LEU A 1030 6.23 64.83 26.84
CA LEU A 1030 5.15 64.31 27.70
C LEU A 1030 3.97 65.29 27.87
N VAL A 1031 4.16 66.58 27.63
CA VAL A 1031 3.10 67.61 27.71
C VAL A 1031 2.37 67.78 26.37
N TYR A 1032 3.01 67.47 25.25
CA TYR A 1032 2.40 67.57 23.92
C TYR A 1032 1.39 66.44 23.67
N ASP A 1033 1.76 65.21 24.05
CA ASP A 1033 0.94 64.00 23.91
C ASP A 1033 -0.38 64.12 24.71
N TYR A 1034 -0.31 64.72 25.89
CA TYR A 1034 -1.46 65.00 26.77
C TYR A 1034 -2.48 65.99 26.19
N LYS A 1035 -2.19 66.65 25.06
CA LYS A 1035 -3.07 67.66 24.45
C LYS A 1035 -3.59 67.26 23.06
N ALA A 1036 -2.98 66.31 22.38
CA ALA A 1036 -3.49 65.79 21.11
C ALA A 1036 -4.72 64.87 21.25
N HIS A 1037 -4.97 64.35 22.46
CA HIS A 1037 -5.95 63.27 22.70
C HIS A 1037 -7.39 63.75 22.97
N PHE A 1038 -7.71 65.04 22.83
CA PHE A 1038 -8.99 65.61 23.27
C PHE A 1038 -9.91 66.18 22.17
N ASP A 1039 -9.40 66.42 20.95
CA ASP A 1039 -10.10 67.19 19.89
C ASP A 1039 -10.66 66.33 18.73
N SER A 1040 -10.76 65.00 18.86
CA SER A 1040 -11.02 64.10 17.71
C SER A 1040 -12.24 63.16 17.79
N ILE A 1041 -13.13 63.28 18.79
CA ILE A 1041 -14.42 62.55 18.82
C ILE A 1041 -15.57 63.41 19.35
N ASP A 1042 -16.04 64.37 18.54
CA ASP A 1042 -17.49 64.62 18.41
C ASP A 1042 -17.80 65.35 17.08
N SER A 1043 -18.66 64.76 16.25
CA SER A 1043 -19.59 65.47 15.33
C SER A 1043 -20.29 64.53 14.34
N ARG A 1044 -21.31 63.79 14.81
CA ARG A 1044 -22.63 63.63 14.12
C ARG A 1044 -23.58 62.68 14.86
N THR A 1045 -24.54 63.30 15.56
CA THR A 1045 -26.01 63.05 15.49
C THR A 1045 -26.56 61.61 15.42
N SER A 1046 -27.61 61.21 16.16
CA SER A 1046 -28.39 61.85 17.26
C SER A 1046 -29.58 60.93 17.62
N LEU A 1047 -30.00 60.88 18.90
CA LEU A 1047 -31.39 60.80 19.43
C LEU A 1047 -31.49 60.06 20.78
N ASP A 1048 -32.32 60.62 21.68
CA ASP A 1048 -33.11 60.06 22.81
C ASP A 1048 -32.74 58.72 23.52
N SER A 1049 -32.98 58.54 24.84
CA SER A 1049 -33.42 59.48 25.89
C SER A 1049 -33.27 58.94 27.33
N ARG A 1050 -32.83 59.81 28.26
CA ARG A 1050 -33.26 59.99 29.68
C ARG A 1050 -33.27 58.83 30.70
N PHE A 1051 -33.12 59.24 31.97
CA PHE A 1051 -33.20 58.48 33.24
C PHE A 1051 -32.04 57.50 33.56
N SER A 1052 -31.58 57.30 34.81
CA SER A 1052 -31.12 58.20 35.89
C SER A 1052 -30.96 57.39 37.22
N THR A 1053 -29.77 57.43 37.83
CA THR A 1053 -29.47 57.50 39.31
C THR A 1053 -30.25 56.60 40.30
N TRP A 1054 -29.68 55.85 41.27
CA TRP A 1054 -28.44 55.97 42.09
C TRP A 1054 -27.78 54.54 42.25
N VAL A 1055 -26.95 54.10 43.23
CA VAL A 1055 -26.42 54.50 44.55
C VAL A 1055 -24.94 54.01 44.71
N VAL A 1056 -24.28 54.29 45.86
CA VAL A 1056 -22.80 54.29 46.12
C VAL A 1056 -22.56 54.00 47.63
N PRO A 1057 -21.36 53.64 48.20
CA PRO A 1057 -20.22 52.72 47.88
C PRO A 1057 -20.05 51.66 49.05
N PRO A 1058 -18.84 51.31 49.60
CA PRO A 1058 -17.48 50.97 49.10
C PRO A 1058 -17.15 49.45 49.34
N THR A 1059 -15.99 48.81 49.04
CA THR A 1059 -14.57 49.05 49.45
C THR A 1059 -13.56 48.14 48.70
N SER A 1060 -12.28 48.57 48.64
CA SER A 1060 -11.01 47.79 48.59
C SER A 1060 -10.78 46.59 47.64
N TRP A 1061 -9.69 46.71 46.83
CA TRP A 1061 -8.69 45.72 46.33
C TRP A 1061 -9.07 44.22 46.22
N ASP A 1062 -8.74 43.50 45.13
CA ASP A 1062 -7.35 43.28 44.65
C ASP A 1062 -7.21 42.97 43.12
N VAL A 1063 -6.03 42.55 42.67
CA VAL A 1063 -5.54 42.53 41.27
C VAL A 1063 -5.70 41.17 40.53
N GLN A 1064 -6.16 41.17 39.26
CA GLN A 1064 -5.48 40.49 38.11
C GLN A 1064 -6.15 40.60 36.70
N ASN A 1065 -5.29 40.62 35.68
CA ASN A 1065 -5.40 40.07 34.30
C ASN A 1065 -6.30 40.70 33.18
N LEU A 1066 -5.58 41.31 32.21
CA LEU A 1066 -5.54 40.99 30.76
C LEU A 1066 -6.73 41.26 29.80
N VAL A 1067 -6.41 42.10 28.79
CA VAL A 1067 -6.69 41.89 27.33
C VAL A 1067 -8.13 42.02 26.82
N GLN A 1068 -8.40 43.11 26.07
CA GLN A 1068 -8.54 43.07 24.60
C GLN A 1068 -8.67 44.48 23.97
N THR A 1069 -7.86 44.80 22.97
CA THR A 1069 -8.33 45.51 21.76
C THR A 1069 -7.45 45.12 20.58
N ARG A 1070 -8.06 44.73 19.44
CA ARG A 1070 -7.37 44.57 18.15
C ARG A 1070 -7.68 45.78 17.27
N VAL A 1071 -6.73 46.21 16.44
CA VAL A 1071 -7.03 46.86 15.16
C VAL A 1071 -6.15 46.26 14.06
N ILE A 1072 -6.79 45.97 12.93
CA ILE A 1072 -6.26 45.66 11.59
C ILE A 1072 -7.16 46.56 10.70
N VAL A 1073 -6.79 47.19 9.58
CA VAL A 1073 -5.96 46.84 8.40
C VAL A 1073 -5.36 48.16 7.84
N TYR A 1074 -4.44 48.22 6.88
CA TYR A 1074 -4.58 47.71 5.50
C TYR A 1074 -3.25 47.41 4.80
N SER A 1075 -3.29 46.43 3.90
CA SER A 1075 -2.32 46.19 2.82
C SER A 1075 -3.05 45.97 1.49
N LEU A 1076 -2.35 46.25 0.39
CA LEU A 1076 -2.74 46.13 -1.03
C LEU A 1076 -1.43 45.68 -1.74
N LEU A 1077 -1.35 44.74 -2.69
CA LEU A 1077 -2.28 44.03 -3.59
C LEU A 1077 -1.87 42.51 -3.65
N VAL A 1078 -2.44 41.55 -4.40
CA VAL A 1078 -3.32 41.52 -5.61
C VAL A 1078 -4.42 40.43 -5.46
N ASN A 1079 -5.48 40.57 -6.26
CA ASN A 1079 -6.68 39.72 -6.43
C ASN A 1079 -6.44 38.21 -6.68
N ASP A 1080 -7.52 37.41 -6.55
CA ASP A 1080 -7.88 36.42 -7.59
C ASP A 1080 -9.42 36.23 -7.74
N TYR A 1081 -9.85 35.50 -8.79
CA TYR A 1081 -11.21 35.35 -9.31
C TYR A 1081 -11.96 34.09 -8.85
N LYS A 1082 -13.24 34.24 -8.48
CA LYS A 1082 -14.39 33.53 -9.12
C LYS A 1082 -15.74 34.04 -8.63
N ALA A 1083 -16.80 33.80 -9.41
CA ALA A 1083 -18.12 34.39 -9.21
C ALA A 1083 -19.26 33.36 -9.28
N HIS A 1084 -20.43 33.73 -8.77
CA HIS A 1084 -21.71 33.09 -9.08
C HIS A 1084 -22.80 34.13 -9.35
N PHE A 1085 -23.81 33.75 -10.15
CA PHE A 1085 -24.75 34.64 -10.81
C PHE A 1085 -25.99 34.99 -9.97
N HIS A 1086 -26.53 36.22 -10.12
CA HIS A 1086 -27.91 36.34 -10.59
C HIS A 1086 -28.35 37.71 -11.19
N SER A 1087 -28.68 37.66 -12.49
CA SER A 1087 -29.73 38.43 -13.20
C SER A 1087 -29.50 39.88 -13.66
N ARG A 1088 -29.96 40.15 -14.90
CA ARG A 1088 -30.26 41.44 -15.58
C ARG A 1088 -29.08 42.41 -15.83
N GLY A 1089 -28.82 42.90 -17.06
CA GLY A 1089 -29.44 42.56 -18.36
C GLY A 1089 -28.97 43.44 -19.55
N THR A 1090 -29.39 43.05 -20.76
CA THR A 1090 -29.32 43.75 -22.08
C THR A 1090 -27.96 44.07 -22.74
N ARG A 1091 -27.74 43.44 -23.93
CA ARG A 1091 -27.14 43.96 -25.21
C ARG A 1091 -25.73 44.61 -25.15
N THR A 1092 -24.72 44.32 -26.00
CA THR A 1092 -24.50 43.46 -27.21
C THR A 1092 -22.99 43.56 -27.57
N SER A 1093 -22.30 42.74 -28.39
CA SER A 1093 -22.57 41.49 -29.15
C SER A 1093 -21.29 40.95 -29.83
N ALA A 1094 -21.33 39.68 -30.28
CA ALA A 1094 -20.62 39.09 -31.44
C ALA A 1094 -19.16 38.56 -31.31
N VAL A 1095 -18.99 37.27 -31.71
CA VAL A 1095 -17.81 36.62 -32.36
C VAL A 1095 -16.50 36.56 -31.52
N VAL A 1096 -16.13 35.45 -30.83
CA VAL A 1096 -15.70 34.08 -31.25
C VAL A 1096 -14.17 33.90 -31.02
N PRO A 1097 -13.66 32.70 -30.63
CA PRO A 1097 -12.61 32.64 -29.59
C PRO A 1097 -11.23 32.12 -30.05
N TYR A 1098 -10.27 32.15 -29.12
CA TYR A 1098 -9.07 31.31 -29.12
C TYR A 1098 -8.91 30.59 -27.77
N VAL A 1099 -8.23 29.43 -27.78
CA VAL A 1099 -8.00 28.54 -26.64
C VAL A 1099 -6.52 28.57 -26.26
N LEU A 1100 -6.22 28.65 -24.96
CA LEU A 1100 -4.95 28.22 -24.37
C LEU A 1100 -5.21 27.49 -23.05
N THR A 1101 -4.35 26.52 -22.75
CA THR A 1101 -4.47 25.54 -21.65
C THR A 1101 -3.14 25.41 -20.91
N GLY A 1102 -3.18 25.09 -19.61
CA GLY A 1102 -2.02 24.93 -18.74
C GLY A 1102 -2.12 25.86 -17.50
N GLY A 1103 -2.23 25.36 -16.27
CA GLY A 1103 -2.43 23.97 -15.86
C GLY A 1103 -1.18 23.27 -15.34
N PHE A 1104 -0.71 23.68 -14.16
CA PHE A 1104 0.00 22.87 -13.16
C PHE A 1104 -0.20 23.53 -11.77
N PHE A 1105 0.17 22.81 -10.71
CA PHE A 1105 -0.07 23.09 -9.28
C PHE A 1105 -1.53 22.93 -8.79
N SER A 1106 -1.73 21.78 -8.12
CA SER A 1106 -2.77 21.49 -7.12
C SER A 1106 -2.13 20.70 -5.98
#